data_AF-A0A950KJ64-F1
#
_entry.id   AF-A0A950KJ64-F1
#
_cell.length_a   1.000
_cell.length_b   1.000
_cell.length_c   1.000
_cell.angle_alpha   90.00
_cell.angle_beta   90.00
_cell.angle_gamma   90.00
#
_symmetry.space_group_name_H-M   'P 1'
#
loop_
_entity.id
_entity.type
_entity.pdbx_description
1 polymer ?
#
loop_
_entity_poly.entity_id
_entity_poly.type
_entity_poly.pdbx_seq_one_letter_code
_entity_poly.pdbx_strand_id
1 'polypeptide(L)'
;MIDTIEGTTKDGVPYISLEWPRRVLVLVALGVIANYLLWRLYTFNPHAPVLSFLLYCAELFGVMTLLLHSFMNWRLSVREAPPPAAGLSVDVFIPTINEPLSVVRRTALTAVAMDYPHSTWILDDGRRPELRVMAEELGCGYIARENNTHAKAGNLNHALAHTSGEFIAVFDADHAPKRNFLLRTLGYFRDPQVAFVQTPQDFYNLDSYQHRSQIRQGRLWTEQSLFFRVIQRGKDVWNAAFFCGSCAVIRRSSLESIGGGFATGTVTEDLHTSLKLHKQGYSSVYHAEPLAFGIAPAHIEAFIRQRVRWGQGAMQVWRKERILTSRSLTVPQKICYFASVITYFDGWQKGLYYLMPALVLLTGWVPLQAQMGDFAAHFAPYLLMSLWASNELGRGYCRVLIIEQYNMARFAAFAYATLGLFRRHLRFRVTNKHLTGLALHSAYLLPQYSVFLINVVGIPIGTLLYYHSHRISSFAFSINIVWAMANIGLAITVLAFTLHRVHFRRQDYRFAIPLVAQFPVGGQEIVAAVEDISSAGMRLVAERGCGVVPEQVITGQLHLPGEIIPFRVIARAVMHSATQKHLISIGCQFTWPDHASRQRLELFLYGSDLEWQVHHLSERMPTLIERILQPFCHWHEIDQRPLYGNAYATRRPMLYTPG
;
A
#
# COMPACT_ATOMS: atom_id res chain seq x y z
N MET A 1 39.36 7.32 7.93
CA MET A 1 39.20 5.98 8.52
C MET A 1 37.97 6.05 9.41
N ILE A 2 36.81 5.74 8.86
CA ILE A 2 35.57 5.58 9.62
C ILE A 2 35.57 4.12 10.00
N ASP A 3 35.59 3.80 11.29
CA ASP A 3 35.32 2.44 11.77
C ASP A 3 33.89 2.09 11.39
N THR A 4 33.73 1.57 10.16
CA THR A 4 32.51 0.94 9.70
C THR A 4 32.31 -0.26 10.60
N ILE A 5 31.20 -0.27 11.34
CA ILE A 5 30.77 -1.43 12.11
C ILE A 5 30.49 -2.55 11.11
N GLU A 6 31.51 -3.37 10.84
CA GLU A 6 31.40 -4.60 10.08
C GLU A 6 30.50 -5.55 10.86
N GLY A 7 29.33 -5.85 10.30
CA GLY A 7 28.49 -6.93 10.77
C GLY A 7 28.56 -8.09 9.78
N THR A 8 28.43 -9.32 10.24
CA THR A 8 28.20 -10.47 9.36
C THR A 8 26.71 -10.76 9.28
N THR A 9 26.18 -11.01 8.08
CA THR A 9 24.83 -11.57 7.93
C THR A 9 24.75 -12.97 8.56
N LYS A 10 23.54 -13.53 8.69
CA LYS A 10 23.37 -14.93 9.14
C LYS A 10 24.12 -15.94 8.27
N ASP A 11 24.39 -15.59 7.02
CA ASP A 11 25.11 -16.42 6.05
C ASP A 11 26.61 -16.09 5.98
N GLY A 12 27.14 -15.30 6.93
CA GLY A 12 28.57 -14.97 7.02
C GLY A 12 29.05 -13.90 6.05
N VAL A 13 28.15 -13.17 5.38
CA VAL A 13 28.53 -12.09 4.45
C VAL A 13 28.80 -10.80 5.23
N PRO A 14 29.98 -10.18 5.13
CA PRO A 14 30.26 -8.90 5.78
C PRO A 14 29.39 -7.80 5.17
N TYR A 15 28.85 -6.92 6.02
CA TYR A 15 28.09 -5.74 5.63
C TYR A 15 28.40 -4.54 6.53
N ILE A 16 28.34 -3.36 5.92
CA ILE A 16 28.45 -2.03 6.50
C ILE A 16 27.06 -1.59 6.90
N SER A 17 26.85 -1.38 8.20
CA SER A 17 25.60 -0.79 8.68
C SER A 17 25.56 0.70 8.40
N LEU A 18 24.50 1.15 7.73
CA LEU A 18 24.26 2.59 7.47
C LEU A 18 23.47 3.27 8.60
N GLU A 19 23.17 2.59 9.70
CA GLU A 19 22.37 3.16 10.78
C GLU A 19 23.04 4.37 11.44
N TRP A 20 24.35 4.33 11.68
CA TRP A 20 25.07 5.47 12.27
C TRP A 20 25.14 6.68 11.30
N PRO A 21 25.60 6.53 10.04
CA PRO A 21 25.56 7.63 9.07
C PRO A 21 24.18 8.26 8.91
N ARG A 22 23.12 7.44 8.87
CA ARG A 22 21.73 7.93 8.78
C ARG A 22 21.34 8.75 10.00
N ARG A 23 21.69 8.31 11.21
CA ARG A 23 21.39 9.06 12.45
C ARG A 23 22.11 10.40 12.50
N VAL A 24 23.39 10.43 12.13
CA VAL A 24 24.15 11.68 12.04
C VAL A 24 23.51 12.64 11.04
N LEU A 25 23.17 12.15 9.84
CA LEU A 25 22.46 12.97 8.85
C LEU A 25 21.16 13.55 9.40
N VAL A 26 20.33 12.72 10.05
CA VAL A 26 19.06 13.17 10.63
C VAL A 26 19.29 14.26 11.67
N LEU A 27 20.28 14.11 12.57
CA LEU A 27 20.60 15.12 13.57
C LEU A 27 21.07 16.44 12.94
N VAL A 28 21.93 16.37 11.91
CA VAL A 28 22.37 17.56 11.15
C VAL A 28 21.17 18.22 10.46
N ALA A 29 20.30 17.43 9.82
CA ALA A 29 19.09 17.93 9.19
C ALA A 29 18.19 18.66 10.19
N LEU A 30 17.99 18.09 11.39
CA LEU A 30 17.21 18.73 12.45
C LEU A 30 17.81 20.07 12.90
N GLY A 31 19.14 20.18 12.99
CA GLY A 31 19.83 21.45 13.28
C GLY A 31 19.58 22.51 12.20
N VAL A 32 19.70 22.15 10.92
CA VAL A 32 19.42 23.05 9.79
C VAL A 32 17.94 23.47 9.76
N ILE A 33 17.03 22.55 10.04
CA ILE A 33 15.60 22.81 10.11
C ILE A 33 15.27 23.76 11.27
N ALA A 34 15.89 23.56 12.43
CA ALA A 34 15.70 24.45 13.58
C ALA A 34 16.19 25.88 13.28
N ASN A 35 17.37 26.01 12.64
CA ASN A 35 17.87 27.30 12.18
C ASN A 35 16.89 28.00 11.22
N TYR A 36 16.37 27.27 10.22
CA TYR A 36 15.37 27.80 9.30
C TYR A 36 14.09 28.27 10.03
N LEU A 37 13.55 27.48 10.95
CA LEU A 37 12.33 27.84 11.69
C LEU A 37 12.51 29.06 12.59
N LEU A 38 13.69 29.22 13.20
CA LEU A 38 14.04 30.39 14.00
C LEU A 38 14.16 31.64 13.11
N TRP A 39 14.84 31.51 11.97
CA TRP A 39 14.91 32.59 10.96
C TRP A 39 13.52 32.97 10.45
N ARG A 40 12.63 32.00 10.23
CA ARG A 40 11.25 32.26 9.77
C ARG A 40 10.44 33.17 10.69
N LEU A 41 10.73 33.20 12.00
CA LEU A 41 10.07 34.11 12.95
C LEU A 41 10.35 35.60 12.63
N TYR A 42 11.51 35.91 12.04
CA TYR A 42 11.90 37.28 11.68
C TYR A 42 11.43 37.72 10.29
N THR A 43 10.85 36.82 9.51
CA THR A 43 10.42 37.09 8.12
C THR A 43 8.92 37.18 7.97
N PHE A 44 8.19 37.29 9.09
CA PHE A 44 6.74 37.40 9.11
C PHE A 44 6.30 38.72 8.48
N ASN A 45 5.34 38.70 7.54
CA ASN A 45 4.87 39.92 6.88
C ASN A 45 3.69 40.55 7.65
N PRO A 46 3.85 41.74 8.27
CA PRO A 46 2.76 42.42 8.98
C PRO A 46 1.61 42.86 8.08
N HIS A 47 1.85 43.05 6.77
CA HIS A 47 0.81 43.41 5.78
C HIS A 47 0.01 42.20 5.29
N ALA A 48 0.49 40.98 5.55
CA ALA A 48 -0.20 39.73 5.21
C ALA A 48 -0.12 38.74 6.39
N PRO A 49 -0.62 39.12 7.58
CA PRO A 49 -0.35 38.38 8.81
C PRO A 49 -1.02 37.00 8.80
N VAL A 50 -2.21 36.89 8.18
CA VAL A 50 -2.92 35.62 8.05
C VAL A 50 -2.17 34.66 7.14
N LEU A 51 -1.71 35.11 5.97
CA LEU A 51 -0.96 34.25 5.04
C LEU A 51 0.38 33.82 5.64
N SER A 52 1.07 34.75 6.33
CA SER A 52 2.31 34.47 7.05
C SER A 52 2.11 33.42 8.13
N PHE A 53 1.05 33.56 8.94
CA PHE A 53 0.69 32.60 9.99
C PHE A 53 0.36 31.22 9.44
N LEU A 54 -0.47 31.16 8.41
CA LEU A 54 -0.90 29.90 7.81
C LEU A 54 0.27 29.16 7.14
N LEU A 55 1.16 29.88 6.44
CA LEU A 55 2.37 29.30 5.88
C LEU A 55 3.29 28.76 6.97
N TYR A 56 3.54 29.55 8.02
CA TYR A 56 4.39 29.13 9.13
C TYR A 56 3.82 27.91 9.88
N CYS A 57 2.50 27.86 10.10
CA CYS A 57 1.83 26.69 10.68
C CYS A 57 2.01 25.44 9.81
N ALA A 58 1.93 25.57 8.49
CA ALA A 58 2.16 24.45 7.58
C ALA A 58 3.62 23.97 7.60
N GLU A 59 4.58 24.89 7.70
CA GLU A 59 6.01 24.59 7.85
C GLU A 59 6.27 23.85 9.18
N LEU A 60 5.76 24.38 10.30
CA LEU A 60 5.83 23.74 11.61
C LEU A 60 5.22 22.33 11.62
N PHE A 61 4.07 22.17 10.97
CA PHE A 61 3.44 20.85 10.85
C PHE A 61 4.33 19.87 10.08
N GLY A 62 5.00 20.31 9.01
CA GLY A 62 5.94 19.48 8.25
C GLY A 62 7.15 19.05 9.07
N VAL A 63 7.67 19.94 9.92
CA VAL A 63 8.75 19.61 10.85
C VAL A 63 8.28 18.64 11.93
N MET A 64 7.08 18.84 12.48
CA MET A 64 6.48 17.91 13.43
C MET A 64 6.32 16.51 12.83
N THR A 65 5.81 16.39 11.59
CA THR A 65 5.67 15.07 10.94
C THR A 65 7.02 14.42 10.66
N LEU A 66 8.05 15.19 10.28
CA LEU A 66 9.41 14.68 10.12
C LEU A 66 10.00 14.19 11.47
N LEU A 67 9.78 14.91 12.57
CA LEU A 67 10.21 14.49 13.91
C LEU A 67 9.52 13.19 14.32
N LEU A 68 8.21 13.07 14.12
CA LEU A 68 7.45 11.85 14.38
C LEU A 68 7.94 10.69 13.50
N HIS A 69 8.20 10.94 12.22
CA HIS A 69 8.76 9.95 11.30
C HIS A 69 10.16 9.50 11.73
N SER A 70 11.00 10.44 12.17
CA SER A 70 12.35 10.18 12.69
C SER A 70 12.30 9.33 13.96
N PHE A 71 11.40 9.65 14.89
CA PHE A 71 11.21 8.88 16.12
C PHE A 71 10.77 7.44 15.82
N MET A 72 9.75 7.26 14.98
CA MET A 72 9.25 5.94 14.63
C MET A 72 10.31 5.10 13.91
N ASN A 73 11.07 5.71 12.99
CA ASN A 73 11.98 4.99 12.09
C ASN A 73 13.45 5.14 12.48
N TRP A 74 13.73 5.52 13.74
CA TRP A 74 15.09 5.64 14.29
C TRP A 74 15.84 4.31 14.23
N ARG A 75 15.09 3.21 14.37
CA ARG A 75 15.52 1.82 14.21
C ARG A 75 14.35 1.02 13.66
N LEU A 76 14.62 0.04 12.81
CA LEU A 76 13.60 -0.91 12.35
C LEU A 76 13.77 -2.26 13.05
N SER A 77 12.65 -2.90 13.38
CA SER A 77 12.67 -4.28 13.86
C SER A 77 13.03 -5.26 12.74
N VAL A 78 13.65 -6.36 13.14
CA VAL A 78 13.91 -7.54 12.30
C VAL A 78 13.54 -8.73 13.17
N ARG A 79 12.55 -9.51 12.73
CA ARG A 79 12.02 -10.64 13.49
C ARG A 79 11.93 -11.85 12.59
N GLU A 80 12.26 -13.00 13.15
CA GLU A 80 12.00 -14.30 12.55
C GLU A 80 11.12 -15.08 13.52
N ALA A 81 10.11 -15.76 12.98
CA ALA A 81 9.23 -16.57 13.77
C ALA A 81 9.97 -17.86 14.17
N PRO A 82 9.96 -18.24 15.45
CA PRO A 82 10.31 -19.61 15.79
C PRO A 82 9.27 -20.58 15.19
N PRO A 83 9.56 -21.88 15.08
CA PRO A 83 8.56 -22.84 14.66
C PRO A 83 7.31 -22.80 15.56
N PRO A 84 6.09 -22.96 15.03
CA PRO A 84 4.89 -23.05 15.85
C PRO A 84 4.95 -24.25 16.79
N ALA A 85 4.27 -24.15 17.95
CA ALA A 85 4.04 -25.33 18.78
C ALA A 85 3.09 -26.31 18.06
N ALA A 86 3.19 -27.60 18.38
CA ALA A 86 2.26 -28.59 17.86
C ALA A 86 0.89 -28.44 18.55
N GLY A 87 -0.19 -28.67 17.81
CA GLY A 87 -1.55 -28.76 18.35
C GLY A 87 -2.23 -27.43 18.71
N LEU A 88 -1.71 -26.27 18.26
CA LEU A 88 -2.44 -25.02 18.42
C LEU A 88 -3.71 -25.06 17.56
N SER A 89 -4.84 -24.62 18.11
CA SER A 89 -6.09 -24.52 17.37
C SER A 89 -6.22 -23.14 16.73
N VAL A 90 -6.57 -23.10 15.44
CA VAL A 90 -6.65 -21.87 14.66
C VAL A 90 -7.96 -21.84 13.88
N ASP A 91 -8.71 -20.75 14.03
CA ASP A 91 -9.81 -20.38 13.14
C ASP A 91 -9.33 -19.34 12.13
N VAL A 92 -9.65 -19.54 10.85
CA VAL A 92 -9.35 -18.59 9.78
C VAL A 92 -10.65 -17.93 9.34
N PHE A 93 -10.74 -16.61 9.51
CA PHE A 93 -11.94 -15.82 9.24
C PHE A 93 -11.80 -15.01 7.95
N ILE A 94 -12.78 -15.16 7.07
CA ILE A 94 -12.89 -14.44 5.80
C ILE A 94 -14.22 -13.65 5.81
N PRO A 95 -14.26 -12.42 6.35
CA PRO A 95 -15.47 -11.62 6.35
C PRO A 95 -15.76 -11.05 4.95
N THR A 96 -17.02 -11.12 4.57
CA THR A 96 -17.53 -10.63 3.29
C THR A 96 -18.94 -10.06 3.46
N ILE A 97 -19.33 -9.13 2.58
CA ILE A 97 -20.68 -8.55 2.54
C ILE A 97 -21.24 -8.50 1.12
N ASN A 98 -20.43 -8.09 0.14
CA ASN A 98 -20.87 -7.91 -1.25
C ASN A 98 -19.76 -8.18 -2.28
N GLU A 99 -18.63 -8.73 -1.86
CA GLU A 99 -17.54 -9.10 -2.74
C GLU A 99 -17.98 -10.21 -3.70
N PRO A 100 -17.53 -10.20 -4.97
CA PRO A 100 -17.91 -11.23 -5.95
C PRO A 100 -17.52 -12.64 -5.48
N LEU A 101 -18.34 -13.64 -5.84
CA LEU A 101 -18.12 -15.05 -5.52
C LEU A 101 -16.70 -15.52 -5.90
N SER A 102 -16.22 -15.10 -7.07
CA SER A 102 -14.87 -15.44 -7.56
C SER A 102 -13.76 -14.90 -6.66
N VAL A 103 -13.94 -13.73 -6.06
CA VAL A 103 -12.96 -13.11 -5.16
C VAL A 103 -12.93 -13.87 -3.83
N VAL A 104 -14.09 -14.10 -3.22
CA VAL A 104 -14.19 -14.88 -1.97
C VAL A 104 -13.66 -16.30 -2.17
N ARG A 105 -13.95 -16.93 -3.31
CA ARG A 105 -13.44 -18.27 -3.67
C ARG A 105 -11.93 -18.34 -3.61
N ARG A 106 -11.22 -17.40 -4.25
CA ARG A 106 -9.75 -17.38 -4.34
C ARG A 106 -9.14 -17.33 -2.94
N THR A 107 -9.68 -16.48 -2.08
CA THR A 107 -9.23 -16.34 -0.69
C THR A 107 -9.55 -17.57 0.16
N ALA A 108 -10.77 -18.10 0.09
CA ALA A 108 -11.15 -19.31 0.83
C ALA A 108 -10.33 -20.53 0.39
N LEU A 109 -10.14 -20.70 -0.92
CA LEU A 109 -9.34 -21.79 -1.47
C LEU A 109 -7.89 -21.76 -0.98
N THR A 110 -7.25 -20.60 -1.02
CA THR A 110 -5.86 -20.44 -0.57
C THR A 110 -5.73 -20.52 0.96
N ALA A 111 -6.75 -20.06 1.70
CA ALA A 111 -6.82 -20.22 3.15
C ALA A 111 -6.88 -21.70 3.56
N VAL A 112 -7.80 -22.48 2.98
CA VAL A 112 -7.91 -23.93 3.23
C VAL A 112 -6.60 -24.68 2.92
N ALA A 113 -5.84 -24.21 1.93
CA ALA A 113 -4.58 -24.82 1.50
C ALA A 113 -3.36 -24.48 2.38
N MET A 114 -3.51 -23.75 3.49
CA MET A 114 -2.40 -23.43 4.38
C MET A 114 -1.82 -24.65 5.10
N ASP A 115 -0.49 -24.68 5.24
CA ASP A 115 0.30 -25.80 5.74
C ASP A 115 0.35 -25.86 7.29
N TYR A 116 -0.81 -25.79 7.95
CA TYR A 116 -0.97 -26.00 9.40
C TYR A 116 -2.40 -26.46 9.70
N PRO A 117 -2.67 -27.36 10.66
CA PRO A 117 -4.04 -27.74 11.00
C PRO A 117 -4.90 -26.55 11.46
N HIS A 118 -6.02 -26.28 10.78
CA HIS A 118 -6.90 -25.14 11.06
C HIS A 118 -8.32 -25.37 10.54
N SER A 119 -9.26 -24.51 10.97
CA SER A 119 -10.63 -24.46 10.42
C SER A 119 -10.85 -23.12 9.71
N THR A 120 -11.27 -23.15 8.45
CA THR A 120 -11.55 -21.95 7.66
C THR A 120 -13.05 -21.65 7.66
N TRP A 121 -13.40 -20.37 7.79
CA TRP A 121 -14.78 -19.89 7.90
C TRP A 121 -15.02 -18.66 7.01
N ILE A 122 -16.01 -18.76 6.13
CA ILE A 122 -16.56 -17.62 5.40
C ILE A 122 -17.61 -16.96 6.30
N LEU A 123 -17.42 -15.67 6.60
CA LEU A 123 -18.34 -14.90 7.44
C LEU A 123 -19.14 -13.93 6.56
N ASP A 124 -20.39 -14.27 6.24
CA ASP A 124 -21.17 -13.55 5.24
C ASP A 124 -22.27 -12.65 5.83
N ASP A 125 -21.98 -11.34 5.84
CA ASP A 125 -22.95 -10.28 6.15
C ASP A 125 -23.94 -10.00 4.99
N GLY A 126 -23.81 -10.70 3.86
CA GLY A 126 -24.73 -10.66 2.72
C GLY A 126 -25.83 -11.73 2.75
N ARG A 127 -25.67 -12.80 3.53
CA ARG A 127 -26.59 -13.97 3.59
C ARG A 127 -26.84 -14.63 2.23
N ARG A 128 -25.78 -14.85 1.46
CA ARG A 128 -25.79 -15.34 0.08
C ARG A 128 -25.76 -16.87 0.04
N PRO A 129 -26.83 -17.54 -0.44
CA PRO A 129 -26.88 -18.99 -0.54
C PRO A 129 -25.73 -19.60 -1.36
N GLU A 130 -25.32 -18.91 -2.42
CA GLU A 130 -24.22 -19.33 -3.29
C GLU A 130 -22.86 -19.42 -2.56
N LEU A 131 -22.65 -18.61 -1.50
CA LEU A 131 -21.44 -18.71 -0.69
C LEU A 131 -21.46 -19.91 0.25
N ARG A 132 -22.64 -20.33 0.72
CA ARG A 132 -22.78 -21.55 1.52
C ARG A 132 -22.42 -22.79 0.71
N VAL A 133 -22.98 -22.90 -0.50
CA VAL A 133 -22.67 -24.00 -1.42
C VAL A 133 -21.17 -24.02 -1.74
N MET A 134 -20.58 -22.86 -2.04
CA MET A 134 -19.14 -22.76 -2.28
C MET A 134 -18.30 -23.14 -1.05
N ALA A 135 -18.74 -22.78 0.17
CA ALA A 135 -18.03 -23.14 1.39
C ALA A 135 -17.97 -24.66 1.57
N GLU A 136 -19.11 -25.34 1.36
CA GLU A 136 -19.22 -26.80 1.39
C GLU A 136 -18.33 -27.46 0.33
N GLU A 137 -18.34 -26.96 -0.91
CA GLU A 137 -17.47 -27.44 -2.00
C GLU A 137 -15.97 -27.33 -1.67
N LEU A 138 -15.57 -26.25 -0.99
CA LEU A 138 -14.17 -26.00 -0.61
C LEU A 138 -13.77 -26.70 0.70
N GLY A 139 -14.72 -27.33 1.41
CA GLY A 139 -14.47 -27.95 2.70
C GLY A 139 -14.23 -26.96 3.84
N CYS A 140 -14.87 -25.78 3.80
CA CYS A 140 -14.79 -24.76 4.83
C CYS A 140 -16.18 -24.42 5.41
N GLY A 141 -16.20 -23.83 6.60
CA GLY A 141 -17.44 -23.46 7.27
C GLY A 141 -18.06 -22.16 6.74
N TYR A 142 -19.37 -22.01 6.92
CA TYR A 142 -20.12 -20.82 6.56
C TYR A 142 -20.88 -20.29 7.78
N ILE A 143 -20.64 -19.03 8.13
CA ILE A 143 -21.35 -18.34 9.21
C ILE A 143 -22.00 -17.08 8.62
N ALA A 144 -23.28 -16.90 8.89
CA ALA A 144 -24.01 -15.68 8.59
C ALA A 144 -24.83 -15.27 9.82
N ARG A 145 -25.15 -13.98 9.91
CA ARG A 145 -25.95 -13.42 11.00
C ARG A 145 -27.14 -12.63 10.48
N GLU A 146 -28.15 -12.47 11.33
CA GLU A 146 -29.43 -11.85 10.99
C GLU A 146 -29.31 -10.34 10.74
N ASN A 147 -28.42 -9.65 11.46
CA ASN A 147 -28.25 -8.20 11.36
C ASN A 147 -26.80 -7.80 11.09
N ASN A 148 -26.60 -6.67 10.41
CA ASN A 148 -25.29 -6.14 10.05
C ASN A 148 -24.79 -5.08 11.06
N THR A 149 -25.14 -5.25 12.34
CA THR A 149 -24.71 -4.30 13.39
C THR A 149 -23.19 -4.30 13.52
N HIS A 150 -22.59 -3.11 13.66
CA HIS A 150 -21.13 -2.94 13.74
C HIS A 150 -20.32 -3.45 12.54
N ALA A 151 -20.94 -3.70 11.39
CA ALA A 151 -20.27 -4.10 10.15
C ALA A 151 -19.27 -5.25 10.39
N LYS A 152 -18.06 -5.19 9.80
CA LYS A 152 -17.02 -6.22 9.90
C LYS A 152 -16.68 -6.62 11.34
N ALA A 153 -16.55 -5.67 12.27
CA ALA A 153 -16.27 -5.97 13.68
C ALA A 153 -17.35 -6.85 14.30
N GLY A 154 -18.62 -6.54 14.03
CA GLY A 154 -19.74 -7.34 14.50
C GLY A 154 -19.79 -8.72 13.84
N ASN A 155 -19.41 -8.83 12.57
CA ASN A 155 -19.36 -10.10 11.84
C ASN A 155 -18.29 -11.03 12.45
N LEU A 156 -17.09 -10.49 12.70
CA LEU A 156 -16.01 -11.19 13.40
C LEU A 156 -16.44 -11.62 14.81
N ASN A 157 -17.07 -10.75 15.59
CA ASN A 157 -17.53 -11.08 16.93
C ASN A 157 -18.64 -12.14 16.94
N HIS A 158 -19.54 -12.12 15.96
CA HIS A 158 -20.54 -13.18 15.81
C HIS A 158 -19.86 -14.54 15.56
N ALA A 159 -18.82 -14.57 14.72
CA ALA A 159 -18.07 -15.79 14.44
C ALA A 159 -17.30 -16.30 15.68
N LEU A 160 -16.76 -15.40 16.51
CA LEU A 160 -16.10 -15.78 17.78
C LEU A 160 -17.04 -16.57 18.69
N ALA A 161 -18.34 -16.25 18.71
CA ALA A 161 -19.33 -16.98 19.51
C ALA A 161 -19.67 -18.40 19.00
N HIS A 162 -19.28 -18.73 17.75
CA HIS A 162 -19.62 -20.00 17.08
C HIS A 162 -18.40 -20.88 16.80
N THR A 163 -17.22 -20.46 17.24
CA THR A 163 -15.94 -21.11 16.96
C THR A 163 -15.06 -21.12 18.21
N SER A 164 -14.04 -21.99 18.28
CA SER A 164 -13.30 -22.27 19.51
C SER A 164 -11.77 -22.27 19.37
N GLY A 165 -11.22 -21.92 18.20
CA GLY A 165 -9.79 -21.85 17.96
C GLY A 165 -9.09 -20.83 18.86
N GLU A 166 -7.97 -21.21 19.47
CA GLU A 166 -7.18 -20.35 20.36
C GLU A 166 -6.66 -19.09 19.63
N PHE A 167 -6.32 -19.25 18.35
CA PHE A 167 -5.87 -18.17 17.48
C PHE A 167 -6.85 -17.94 16.34
N ILE A 168 -6.98 -16.67 15.95
CA ILE A 168 -7.84 -16.25 14.85
C ILE A 168 -6.96 -15.59 13.79
N ALA A 169 -6.87 -16.20 12.61
CA ALA A 169 -6.30 -15.54 11.43
C ALA A 169 -7.41 -14.78 10.70
N VAL A 170 -7.16 -13.53 10.32
CA VAL A 170 -8.15 -12.70 9.62
C VAL A 170 -7.63 -12.30 8.25
N PHE A 171 -8.40 -12.60 7.21
CA PHE A 171 -8.15 -12.16 5.84
C PHE A 171 -9.39 -11.49 5.28
N ASP A 172 -9.25 -10.27 4.76
CA ASP A 172 -10.31 -9.68 3.93
C ASP A 172 -10.64 -10.61 2.75
N ALA A 173 -11.89 -10.57 2.27
CA ALA A 173 -12.39 -11.42 1.20
C ALA A 173 -11.52 -11.42 -0.08
N ASP A 174 -10.71 -10.40 -0.29
CA ASP A 174 -9.81 -10.23 -1.43
C ASP A 174 -8.34 -10.59 -1.16
N HIS A 175 -7.95 -10.96 0.08
CA HIS A 175 -6.58 -11.27 0.47
C HIS A 175 -6.30 -12.77 0.54
N ALA A 176 -5.71 -13.31 -0.53
CA ALA A 176 -5.32 -14.71 -0.60
C ALA A 176 -3.99 -14.97 0.15
N PRO A 177 -3.96 -15.81 1.21
CA PRO A 177 -2.73 -16.16 1.93
C PRO A 177 -1.80 -17.11 1.16
N LYS A 178 -0.50 -17.03 1.45
CA LYS A 178 0.50 -18.05 1.13
C LYS A 178 0.28 -19.28 2.00
N ARG A 179 0.64 -20.45 1.48
CA ARG A 179 0.52 -21.73 2.21
C ARG A 179 1.22 -21.72 3.57
N ASN A 180 2.37 -21.08 3.66
CA ASN A 180 3.18 -21.02 4.87
C ASN A 180 2.78 -19.91 5.87
N PHE A 181 1.67 -19.19 5.67
CA PHE A 181 1.29 -18.04 6.50
C PHE A 181 1.25 -18.37 8.00
N LEU A 182 0.56 -19.46 8.39
CA LEU A 182 0.42 -19.88 9.79
C LEU A 182 1.76 -20.34 10.39
N LEU A 183 2.56 -21.10 9.61
CA LEU A 183 3.90 -21.54 10.03
C LEU A 183 4.84 -20.38 10.34
N ARG A 184 4.70 -19.27 9.61
CA ARG A 184 5.54 -18.07 9.76
C ARG A 184 5.03 -17.06 10.79
N THR A 185 3.87 -17.29 11.41
CA THR A 185 3.23 -16.32 12.32
C THR A 185 2.96 -16.90 13.70
N LEU A 186 2.50 -18.16 13.81
CA LEU A 186 2.06 -18.76 15.07
C LEU A 186 3.18 -18.89 16.13
N GLY A 187 4.43 -19.02 15.71
CA GLY A 187 5.56 -19.15 16.62
C GLY A 187 5.75 -17.99 17.61
N TYR A 188 5.32 -16.77 17.26
CA TYR A 188 5.45 -15.61 18.15
C TYR A 188 4.55 -15.71 19.40
N PHE A 189 3.49 -16.51 19.36
CA PHE A 189 2.56 -16.68 20.48
C PHE A 189 3.10 -17.61 21.59
N ARG A 190 4.34 -18.09 21.47
CA ARG A 190 5.06 -18.66 22.63
C ARG A 190 5.20 -17.64 23.77
N ASP A 191 5.22 -16.35 23.43
CA ASP A 191 5.10 -15.28 24.41
C ASP A 191 3.60 -15.05 24.72
N PRO A 192 3.15 -15.29 25.97
CA PRO A 192 1.75 -15.06 26.37
C PRO A 192 1.33 -13.60 26.29
N GLN A 193 2.27 -12.64 26.29
CA GLN A 193 1.96 -11.21 26.16
C GLN A 193 1.66 -10.81 24.72
N VAL A 194 2.00 -11.62 23.72
CA VAL A 194 1.68 -11.30 22.32
C VAL A 194 0.19 -11.51 22.07
N ALA A 195 -0.52 -10.42 21.82
CA ALA A 195 -1.93 -10.42 21.47
C ALA A 195 -2.16 -10.65 19.98
N PHE A 196 -1.31 -10.10 19.11
CA PHE A 196 -1.43 -10.32 17.66
C PHE A 196 -0.10 -10.19 16.92
N VAL A 197 -0.06 -10.83 15.75
CA VAL A 197 1.02 -10.78 14.76
C VAL A 197 0.44 -10.20 13.47
N GLN A 198 0.95 -9.06 13.01
CA GLN A 198 0.58 -8.42 11.75
C GLN A 198 1.65 -8.68 10.68
N THR A 199 1.22 -9.00 9.45
CA THR A 199 2.09 -9.08 8.25
C THR A 199 1.81 -7.91 7.29
N PRO A 200 2.64 -7.61 6.29
CA PRO A 200 2.29 -6.69 5.21
C PRO A 200 1.00 -7.09 4.49
N GLN A 201 0.29 -6.09 3.98
CA GLN A 201 -0.77 -6.27 2.99
C GLN A 201 -0.19 -5.87 1.62
N ASP A 202 0.21 -6.87 0.84
CA ASP A 202 0.63 -6.69 -0.54
C ASP A 202 -0.49 -7.08 -1.49
N PHE A 203 -0.33 -6.80 -2.78
CA PHE A 203 -1.39 -6.92 -3.77
C PHE A 203 -0.88 -7.62 -5.01
N TYR A 204 -1.70 -8.47 -5.62
CA TYR A 204 -1.34 -9.15 -6.85
C TYR A 204 -1.70 -8.35 -8.11
N ASN A 205 -2.65 -7.41 -8.05
CA ASN A 205 -3.03 -6.59 -9.21
C ASN A 205 -2.08 -5.40 -9.42
N LEU A 206 -0.94 -5.66 -10.07
CA LEU A 206 0.17 -4.72 -10.24
C LEU A 206 -0.15 -3.50 -11.13
N ASP A 207 -1.33 -3.49 -11.76
CA ASP A 207 -1.85 -2.42 -12.62
C ASP A 207 -2.84 -1.48 -11.92
N SER A 208 -3.05 -1.64 -10.61
CA SER A 208 -3.99 -0.82 -9.84
C SER A 208 -3.62 0.68 -9.79
N TYR A 209 -4.57 1.50 -9.33
CA TYR A 209 -4.33 2.93 -9.10
C TYR A 209 -3.27 3.16 -8.00
N GLN A 210 -3.07 2.22 -7.08
CA GLN A 210 -2.06 2.29 -6.01
C GLN A 210 -0.65 1.94 -6.49
N HIS A 211 -0.50 1.33 -7.68
CA HIS A 211 0.78 0.90 -8.21
C HIS A 211 1.40 1.89 -9.21
N ARG A 212 2.71 2.02 -9.11
CA ARG A 212 3.60 2.52 -10.17
C ARG A 212 4.46 1.35 -10.64
N SER A 213 4.07 0.75 -11.76
CA SER A 213 4.68 -0.46 -12.27
C SER A 213 5.49 -0.18 -13.54
N GLN A 214 6.75 -0.62 -13.54
CA GLN A 214 7.67 -0.64 -14.66
C GLN A 214 8.28 -2.06 -14.73
N ILE A 215 7.43 -3.06 -15.00
CA ILE A 215 7.78 -4.49 -14.98
C ILE A 215 9.04 -4.79 -15.80
N ARG A 216 9.15 -4.22 -17.01
CA ARG A 216 10.33 -4.37 -17.89
C ARG A 216 11.65 -3.88 -17.27
N GLN A 217 11.59 -3.01 -16.28
CA GLN A 217 12.75 -2.48 -15.56
C GLN A 217 12.94 -3.15 -14.19
N GLY A 218 12.18 -4.21 -13.88
CA GLY A 218 12.19 -4.86 -12.57
C GLY A 218 11.71 -3.97 -11.44
N ARG A 219 10.96 -2.90 -11.74
CA ARG A 219 10.57 -1.87 -10.77
C ARG A 219 9.08 -1.88 -10.53
N LEU A 220 8.71 -2.01 -9.27
CA LEU A 220 7.35 -1.85 -8.78
C LEU A 220 7.38 -0.88 -7.61
N TRP A 221 6.26 -0.27 -7.27
CA TRP A 221 6.10 0.49 -6.04
C TRP A 221 4.60 0.66 -5.76
N THR A 222 4.20 0.47 -4.51
CA THR A 222 2.83 0.76 -4.06
C THR A 222 2.81 1.93 -3.09
N GLU A 223 1.73 2.70 -3.07
CA GLU A 223 1.55 3.82 -2.13
C GLU A 223 1.70 3.39 -0.66
N GLN A 224 1.45 2.11 -0.37
CA GLN A 224 1.53 1.54 0.97
C GLN A 224 2.92 0.99 1.32
N SER A 225 3.90 0.98 0.39
CA SER A 225 5.22 0.39 0.62
C SER A 225 5.92 1.06 1.81
N LEU A 226 5.91 2.40 1.89
CA LEU A 226 6.55 3.10 3.01
C LEU A 226 5.95 2.67 4.36
N PHE A 227 4.64 2.47 4.42
CA PHE A 227 3.95 2.09 5.64
C PHE A 227 4.32 0.68 6.10
N PHE A 228 4.18 -0.32 5.23
CA PHE A 228 4.43 -1.71 5.60
C PHE A 228 5.93 -2.07 5.67
N ARG A 229 6.77 -1.49 4.81
CA ARG A 229 8.20 -1.84 4.75
C ARG A 229 9.05 -1.13 5.79
N VAL A 230 8.58 0.01 6.29
CA VAL A 230 9.35 0.88 7.19
C VAL A 230 8.55 1.23 8.44
N ILE A 231 7.41 1.91 8.30
CA ILE A 231 6.71 2.51 9.46
C ILE A 231 6.22 1.44 10.45
N GLN A 232 5.61 0.35 9.99
CA GLN A 232 5.14 -0.73 10.89
C GLN A 232 6.30 -1.39 11.64
N ARG A 233 7.45 -1.60 10.98
CA ARG A 233 8.67 -2.13 11.63
C ARG A 233 9.29 -1.16 12.61
N GLY A 234 9.23 0.14 12.33
CA GLY A 234 9.65 1.18 13.26
C GLY A 234 8.77 1.19 14.50
N LYS A 235 7.44 1.13 14.32
CA LYS A 235 6.46 1.06 15.41
C LYS A 235 6.55 -0.22 16.24
N ASP A 236 6.93 -1.34 15.62
CA ASP A 236 7.12 -2.62 16.30
C ASP A 236 8.22 -2.57 17.38
N VAL A 237 9.28 -1.75 17.17
CA VAL A 237 10.30 -1.49 18.20
C VAL A 237 9.71 -0.86 19.46
N TRP A 238 8.64 -0.08 19.30
CA TRP A 238 7.98 0.69 20.36
C TRP A 238 6.72 0.01 20.89
N ASN A 239 6.51 -1.28 20.59
CA ASN A 239 5.26 -2.01 20.89
C ASN A 239 4.00 -1.25 20.43
N ALA A 240 4.04 -0.71 19.23
CA ALA A 240 2.98 0.14 18.66
C ALA A 240 2.62 -0.25 17.22
N ALA A 241 3.13 -1.39 16.73
CA ALA A 241 2.64 -1.97 15.48
C ALA A 241 1.19 -2.39 15.68
N PHE A 242 0.30 -1.97 14.78
CA PHE A 242 -1.14 -2.18 14.95
C PHE A 242 -1.71 -3.09 13.88
N PHE A 243 -2.76 -3.81 14.25
CA PHE A 243 -3.58 -4.62 13.36
C PHE A 243 -4.25 -3.74 12.31
N CYS A 244 -4.09 -4.13 11.04
CA CYS A 244 -4.58 -3.40 9.86
C CYS A 244 -5.83 -4.04 9.22
N GLY A 245 -6.57 -4.84 9.99
CA GLY A 245 -7.85 -5.41 9.56
C GLY A 245 -7.74 -6.73 8.79
N SER A 246 -6.57 -7.03 8.20
CA SER A 246 -6.32 -8.24 7.41
C SER A 246 -4.86 -8.65 7.52
N CYS A 247 -4.54 -9.89 7.14
CA CYS A 247 -3.20 -10.48 7.15
C CYS A 247 -2.59 -10.47 8.56
N ALA A 248 -3.36 -10.92 9.53
CA ALA A 248 -2.93 -11.00 10.92
C ALA A 248 -3.46 -12.23 11.62
N VAL A 249 -2.73 -12.67 12.65
CA VAL A 249 -3.18 -13.68 13.62
C VAL A 249 -3.37 -12.99 14.96
N ILE A 250 -4.47 -13.28 15.65
CA ILE A 250 -4.83 -12.69 16.95
C ILE A 250 -5.10 -13.81 17.95
N ARG A 251 -4.60 -13.67 19.18
CA ARG A 251 -4.91 -14.57 20.29
C ARG A 251 -6.33 -14.28 20.80
N ARG A 252 -7.20 -15.28 20.80
CA ARG A 252 -8.61 -15.14 21.22
C ARG A 252 -8.75 -14.58 22.64
N SER A 253 -8.01 -15.12 23.61
CA SER A 253 -8.07 -14.66 25.01
C SER A 253 -7.72 -13.19 25.18
N SER A 254 -6.86 -12.64 24.31
CA SER A 254 -6.55 -11.21 24.32
C SER A 254 -7.76 -10.36 23.89
N LEU A 255 -8.55 -10.80 22.91
CA LEU A 255 -9.79 -10.14 22.47
C LEU A 255 -10.87 -10.21 23.56
N GLU A 256 -10.99 -11.35 24.24
CA GLU A 256 -11.94 -11.53 25.33
C GLU A 256 -11.68 -10.53 26.47
N SER A 257 -10.40 -10.28 26.77
CA SER A 257 -9.99 -9.36 27.84
C SER A 257 -10.32 -7.87 27.59
N ILE A 258 -10.57 -7.45 26.34
CA ILE A 258 -10.88 -6.05 25.99
C ILE A 258 -12.38 -5.78 25.79
N GLY A 259 -13.23 -6.70 26.26
CA GLY A 259 -14.69 -6.59 26.19
C GLY A 259 -15.36 -7.62 25.29
N GLY A 260 -14.79 -8.83 25.20
CA GLY A 260 -15.43 -9.98 24.56
C GLY A 260 -15.25 -10.11 23.04
N GLY A 261 -14.31 -9.38 22.42
CA GLY A 261 -14.09 -9.45 20.97
C GLY A 261 -13.40 -8.24 20.35
N PHE A 262 -13.45 -8.14 19.02
CA PHE A 262 -13.01 -7.01 18.23
C PHE A 262 -13.77 -5.73 18.62
N ALA A 263 -13.05 -4.61 18.68
CA ALA A 263 -13.58 -3.34 19.16
C ALA A 263 -14.64 -2.76 18.22
N THR A 264 -15.78 -2.32 18.79
CA THR A 264 -16.88 -1.72 18.04
C THR A 264 -17.04 -0.21 18.30
N GLY A 265 -17.83 0.44 17.44
CA GLY A 265 -18.21 1.85 17.58
C GLY A 265 -17.28 2.84 16.91
N THR A 266 -16.37 2.38 16.06
CA THR A 266 -15.63 3.19 15.07
C THR A 266 -15.68 2.45 13.72
N VAL A 267 -15.37 3.15 12.62
CA VAL A 267 -15.32 2.53 11.27
C VAL A 267 -13.99 1.82 10.97
N THR A 268 -13.04 1.87 11.89
CA THR A 268 -11.71 1.23 11.82
C THR A 268 -11.53 0.39 13.08
N GLU A 269 -12.20 -0.77 13.10
CA GLU A 269 -12.20 -1.71 14.22
C GLU A 269 -10.81 -2.24 14.53
N ASP A 270 -9.97 -2.31 13.50
CA ASP A 270 -8.62 -2.81 13.51
C ASP A 270 -7.67 -1.97 14.38
N LEU A 271 -7.56 -0.67 14.06
CA LEU A 271 -6.80 0.31 14.83
C LEU A 271 -7.38 0.43 16.26
N HIS A 272 -8.71 0.39 16.38
CA HIS A 272 -9.38 0.49 17.67
C HIS A 272 -9.07 -0.71 18.57
N THR A 273 -9.13 -1.93 18.02
CA THR A 273 -8.79 -3.17 18.72
C THR A 273 -7.35 -3.16 19.20
N SER A 274 -6.41 -2.78 18.31
CA SER A 274 -4.99 -2.65 18.64
C SER A 274 -4.74 -1.74 19.83
N LEU A 275 -5.37 -0.57 19.82
CA LEU A 275 -5.20 0.42 20.88
C LEU A 275 -5.76 -0.07 22.22
N LYS A 276 -6.90 -0.77 22.21
CA LYS A 276 -7.46 -1.38 23.44
C LYS A 276 -6.55 -2.47 24.00
N LEU A 277 -5.99 -3.33 23.14
CA LEU A 277 -5.05 -4.38 23.56
C LEU A 277 -3.77 -3.78 24.15
N HIS A 278 -3.17 -2.79 23.49
CA HIS A 278 -1.98 -2.11 24.02
C HIS A 278 -2.24 -1.37 25.33
N LYS A 279 -3.45 -0.81 25.53
CA LYS A 279 -3.86 -0.22 26.81
C LYS A 279 -4.02 -1.23 27.94
N GLN A 280 -4.28 -2.50 27.62
CA GLN A 280 -4.28 -3.60 28.59
C GLN A 280 -2.87 -4.16 28.85
N GLY A 281 -1.83 -3.57 28.23
CA GLY A 281 -0.44 -3.98 28.44
C GLY A 281 0.04 -5.09 27.51
N TYR A 282 -0.80 -5.62 26.62
CA TYR A 282 -0.37 -6.62 25.64
C TYR A 282 0.67 -6.07 24.67
N SER A 283 1.40 -6.99 24.07
CA SER A 283 2.36 -6.73 23.01
C SER A 283 1.83 -7.12 21.63
N SER A 284 2.31 -6.43 20.61
CA SER A 284 2.09 -6.73 19.19
C SER A 284 3.40 -7.11 18.53
N VAL A 285 3.33 -7.94 17.50
CA VAL A 285 4.47 -8.27 16.64
C VAL A 285 4.19 -7.88 15.20
N TYR A 286 5.17 -7.24 14.55
CA TYR A 286 5.16 -7.07 13.09
C TYR A 286 6.15 -8.04 12.42
N HIS A 287 5.64 -8.97 11.62
CA HIS A 287 6.45 -9.88 10.81
C HIS A 287 6.57 -9.36 9.39
N ALA A 288 7.74 -8.85 9.02
CA ALA A 288 7.97 -8.08 7.79
C ALA A 288 8.09 -8.93 6.50
N GLU A 289 7.32 -10.01 6.37
CA GLU A 289 7.28 -10.87 5.18
C GLU A 289 5.89 -10.83 4.53
N PRO A 290 5.76 -10.58 3.21
CA PRO A 290 4.51 -10.72 2.48
C PRO A 290 4.01 -12.16 2.49
N LEU A 291 2.96 -12.42 3.27
CA LEU A 291 2.37 -13.75 3.40
C LEU A 291 0.94 -13.84 2.88
N ALA A 292 0.39 -12.75 2.34
CA ALA A 292 -0.91 -12.72 1.71
C ALA A 292 -1.00 -11.58 0.69
N PHE A 293 -1.76 -11.80 -0.39
CA PHE A 293 -1.86 -10.86 -1.51
C PHE A 293 -3.32 -10.53 -1.82
N GLY A 294 -3.64 -9.24 -1.72
CA GLY A 294 -4.95 -8.65 -1.92
C GLY A 294 -5.22 -8.09 -3.31
N ILE A 295 -6.36 -7.40 -3.42
CA ILE A 295 -6.71 -6.54 -4.56
C ILE A 295 -6.63 -5.07 -4.14
N ALA A 296 -5.72 -4.32 -4.75
CA ALA A 296 -5.66 -2.88 -4.58
C ALA A 296 -6.75 -2.17 -5.41
N PRO A 297 -7.26 -1.01 -4.96
CA PRO A 297 -8.19 -0.17 -5.73
C PRO A 297 -7.70 0.11 -7.16
N ALA A 298 -8.48 -0.33 -8.15
CA ALA A 298 -8.15 -0.17 -9.57
C ALA A 298 -8.30 1.29 -10.07
N HIS A 299 -9.18 2.07 -9.44
CA HIS A 299 -9.53 3.42 -9.88
C HIS A 299 -9.52 4.43 -8.73
N ILE A 300 -9.43 5.72 -9.08
CA ILE A 300 -9.36 6.85 -8.14
C ILE A 300 -10.54 6.88 -7.16
N GLU A 301 -11.76 6.52 -7.58
CA GLU A 301 -12.93 6.54 -6.70
C GLU A 301 -12.75 5.59 -5.51
N ALA A 302 -12.47 4.32 -5.80
CA ALA A 302 -12.30 3.30 -4.77
C ALA A 302 -11.12 3.67 -3.85
N PHE A 303 -10.04 4.20 -4.43
CA PHE A 303 -8.87 4.69 -3.71
C PHE A 303 -9.24 5.81 -2.72
N ILE A 304 -9.94 6.86 -3.18
CA ILE A 304 -10.31 8.01 -2.34
C ILE A 304 -11.33 7.60 -1.25
N ARG A 305 -12.36 6.82 -1.60
CA ARG A 305 -13.35 6.34 -0.62
C ARG A 305 -12.69 5.53 0.50
N GLN A 306 -11.73 4.67 0.16
CA GLN A 306 -10.98 3.90 1.14
C GLN A 306 -10.21 4.81 2.10
N ARG A 307 -9.46 5.79 1.57
CA ARG A 307 -8.66 6.73 2.37
C ARG A 307 -9.51 7.64 3.27
N VAL A 308 -10.67 8.09 2.80
CA VAL A 308 -11.61 8.86 3.63
C VAL A 308 -12.12 8.03 4.80
N ARG A 309 -12.50 6.76 4.55
CA ARG A 309 -12.98 5.86 5.60
C ARG A 309 -11.91 5.63 6.67
N TRP A 310 -10.67 5.37 6.25
CA TRP A 310 -9.54 5.18 7.16
C TRP A 310 -9.27 6.42 8.01
N GLY A 311 -9.27 7.61 7.39
CA GLY A 311 -9.05 8.86 8.13
C GLY A 311 -10.16 9.19 9.10
N GLN A 312 -11.41 8.99 8.72
CA GLN A 312 -12.55 9.20 9.61
C GLN A 312 -12.51 8.23 10.80
N GLY A 313 -12.19 6.96 10.56
CA GLY A 313 -12.00 5.98 11.63
C GLY A 313 -10.87 6.36 12.57
N ALA A 314 -9.71 6.76 12.03
CA ALA A 314 -8.59 7.25 12.81
C ALA A 314 -8.96 8.44 13.72
N MET A 315 -9.75 9.40 13.21
CA MET A 315 -10.26 10.51 14.03
C MET A 315 -11.23 10.05 15.12
N GLN A 316 -12.09 9.09 14.82
CA GLN A 316 -13.03 8.52 15.79
C GLN A 316 -12.29 7.78 16.91
N VAL A 317 -11.27 6.99 16.57
CA VAL A 317 -10.38 6.31 17.53
C VAL A 317 -9.66 7.35 18.37
N TRP A 318 -9.04 8.37 17.76
CA TRP A 318 -8.33 9.41 18.51
C TRP A 318 -9.23 10.07 19.56
N ARG A 319 -10.43 10.49 19.16
CA ARG A 319 -11.41 11.12 20.06
C ARG A 319 -11.90 10.16 21.16
N LYS A 320 -12.26 8.92 20.80
CA LYS A 320 -12.83 7.93 21.72
C LYS A 320 -11.81 7.46 22.75
N GLU A 321 -10.59 7.19 22.28
CA GLU A 321 -9.55 6.56 23.09
C GLU A 321 -8.57 7.56 23.71
N ARG A 322 -8.70 8.86 23.40
CA ARG A 322 -7.91 9.94 24.00
C ARG A 322 -6.39 9.65 23.94
N ILE A 323 -5.89 9.31 22.75
CA ILE A 323 -4.53 8.78 22.52
C ILE A 323 -3.45 9.53 23.33
N LEU A 324 -3.41 10.86 23.26
CA LEU A 324 -2.37 11.67 23.92
C LEU A 324 -2.49 11.71 25.46
N THR A 325 -3.71 11.72 25.98
CA THR A 325 -3.98 11.87 27.43
C THR A 325 -4.25 10.54 28.15
N SER A 326 -4.24 9.42 27.43
CA SER A 326 -4.39 8.10 28.04
C SER A 326 -3.27 7.80 29.03
N ARG A 327 -3.60 7.32 30.23
CA ARG A 327 -2.60 6.88 31.22
C ARG A 327 -2.11 5.44 31.01
N SER A 328 -2.85 4.66 30.24
CA SER A 328 -2.60 3.23 30.01
C SER A 328 -1.61 2.95 28.87
N LEU A 329 -1.23 3.97 28.10
CA LEU A 329 -0.24 3.84 27.02
C LEU A 329 1.10 4.40 27.49
N THR A 330 2.18 3.72 27.09
CA THR A 330 3.54 4.25 27.24
C THR A 330 3.74 5.48 26.34
N VAL A 331 4.70 6.34 26.69
CA VAL A 331 5.01 7.54 25.90
C VAL A 331 5.36 7.19 24.43
N PRO A 332 6.21 6.20 24.13
CA PRO A 332 6.48 5.79 22.75
C PRO A 332 5.21 5.36 21.99
N GLN A 333 4.34 4.57 22.63
CA GLN A 333 3.06 4.17 22.01
C GLN A 333 2.19 5.38 21.69
N LYS A 334 2.08 6.36 22.61
CA LYS A 334 1.33 7.60 22.35
C LYS A 334 1.86 8.33 21.13
N ILE A 335 3.19 8.46 21.01
CA ILE A 335 3.84 9.12 19.88
C ILE A 335 3.55 8.37 18.57
N CYS A 336 3.69 7.04 18.54
CA CYS A 336 3.42 6.22 17.37
C CYS A 336 1.95 6.24 16.92
N TYR A 337 1.01 6.14 17.86
CA TYR A 337 -0.42 6.24 17.56
C TYR A 337 -0.80 7.65 17.15
N PHE A 338 -0.27 8.67 17.80
CA PHE A 338 -0.49 10.07 17.42
C PHE A 338 0.02 10.35 16.00
N ALA A 339 1.21 9.87 15.66
CA ALA A 339 1.75 9.96 14.31
C ALA A 339 0.81 9.33 13.26
N SER A 340 0.16 8.22 13.60
CA SER A 340 -0.78 7.53 12.70
C SER A 340 -2.05 8.34 12.41
N VAL A 341 -2.58 9.03 13.43
CA VAL A 341 -3.81 9.83 13.28
C VAL A 341 -3.53 11.21 12.73
N ILE A 342 -2.40 11.84 13.09
CA ILE A 342 -2.10 13.21 12.68
C ILE A 342 -1.74 13.32 11.19
N THR A 343 -1.25 12.25 10.54
CA THR A 343 -0.96 12.20 9.09
C THR A 343 -2.17 12.58 8.22
N TYR A 344 -3.42 12.45 8.69
CA TYR A 344 -4.57 12.90 7.92
C TYR A 344 -4.65 14.43 7.78
N PHE A 345 -4.00 15.19 8.67
CA PHE A 345 -3.89 16.64 8.59
C PHE A 345 -2.93 17.12 7.51
N ASP A 346 -2.09 16.23 6.95
CA ASP A 346 -1.29 16.51 5.75
C ASP A 346 -2.15 17.07 4.61
N GLY A 347 -3.43 16.67 4.53
CA GLY A 347 -4.37 17.19 3.54
C GLY A 347 -4.52 18.72 3.57
N TRP A 348 -4.59 19.30 4.77
CA TRP A 348 -4.67 20.76 4.94
C TRP A 348 -3.33 21.43 4.61
N GLN A 349 -2.23 20.87 5.10
CA GLN A 349 -0.88 21.37 4.82
C GLN A 349 -0.60 21.40 3.31
N LYS A 350 -0.86 20.30 2.61
CA LYS A 350 -0.64 20.17 1.18
C LYS A 350 -1.57 21.08 0.39
N GLY A 351 -2.85 21.16 0.77
CA GLY A 351 -3.79 22.11 0.18
C GLY A 351 -3.29 23.55 0.27
N LEU A 352 -2.72 23.92 1.42
CA LEU A 352 -2.11 25.23 1.59
C LEU A 352 -0.89 25.45 0.67
N TYR A 353 0.04 24.50 0.60
CA TYR A 353 1.20 24.62 -0.31
C TYR A 353 0.81 24.69 -1.79
N TYR A 354 -0.26 24.00 -2.19
CA TYR A 354 -0.72 24.02 -3.58
C TYR A 354 -1.42 25.32 -3.97
N LEU A 355 -1.99 26.04 -3.00
CA LEU A 355 -2.74 27.27 -3.24
C LEU A 355 -1.93 28.53 -2.90
N MET A 356 -0.93 28.45 -2.02
CA MET A 356 -0.16 29.61 -1.56
C MET A 356 0.46 30.41 -2.71
N PRO A 357 1.14 29.80 -3.71
CA PRO A 357 1.74 30.57 -4.80
C PRO A 357 0.69 31.32 -5.62
N ALA A 358 -0.44 30.67 -5.90
CA ALA A 358 -1.54 31.31 -6.60
C ALA A 358 -2.18 32.45 -5.79
N LEU A 359 -2.35 32.30 -4.47
CA LEU A 359 -2.88 33.37 -3.62
C LEU A 359 -1.97 34.60 -3.65
N VAL A 360 -0.66 34.42 -3.61
CA VAL A 360 0.31 35.53 -3.75
C VAL A 360 0.17 36.17 -5.13
N LEU A 361 0.12 35.38 -6.20
CA LEU A 361 0.00 35.89 -7.57
C LEU A 361 -1.35 36.57 -7.84
N LEU A 362 -2.43 36.15 -7.19
CA LEU A 362 -3.77 36.73 -7.36
C LEU A 362 -3.96 38.03 -6.57
N THR A 363 -3.34 38.13 -5.39
CA THR A 363 -3.60 39.24 -4.44
C THR A 363 -2.44 40.24 -4.34
N GLY A 364 -1.22 39.80 -4.65
CA GLY A 364 0.02 40.52 -4.35
C GLY A 364 0.47 40.45 -2.90
N TRP A 365 -0.25 39.74 -2.03
CA TRP A 365 0.09 39.62 -0.61
C TRP A 365 1.11 38.52 -0.37
N VAL A 366 2.37 38.90 -0.13
CA VAL A 366 3.47 37.96 0.09
C VAL A 366 3.52 37.54 1.57
N PRO A 367 3.53 36.24 1.93
CA PRO A 367 3.53 35.77 3.32
C PRO A 367 4.90 35.87 4.03
N LEU A 368 5.94 36.31 3.31
CA LEU A 368 7.31 36.29 3.80
C LEU A 368 8.04 37.56 3.33
N GLN A 369 8.65 38.28 4.27
CA GLN A 369 9.53 39.42 4.00
C GLN A 369 10.98 39.00 4.17
N ALA A 370 11.67 38.77 3.06
CA ALA A 370 13.11 38.50 3.05
C ALA A 370 13.71 38.91 1.70
N GLN A 371 15.01 39.20 1.71
CA GLN A 371 15.78 39.35 0.47
C GLN A 371 16.06 37.98 -0.16
N MET A 372 16.26 37.95 -1.49
CA MET A 372 16.45 36.70 -2.22
C MET A 372 17.62 35.85 -1.70
N GLY A 373 18.77 36.48 -1.45
CA GLY A 373 19.96 35.79 -0.96
C GLY A 373 19.75 35.19 0.43
N ASP A 374 19.16 35.96 1.34
CA ASP A 374 18.85 35.52 2.71
C ASP A 374 17.82 34.37 2.72
N PHE A 375 16.77 34.48 1.91
CA PHE A 375 15.80 33.40 1.74
C PHE A 375 16.46 32.13 1.19
N ALA A 376 17.26 32.24 0.13
CA ALA A 376 17.90 31.09 -0.48
C ALA A 376 18.88 30.39 0.48
N ALA A 377 19.65 31.17 1.25
CA ALA A 377 20.60 30.67 2.23
C ALA A 377 19.95 29.84 3.34
N HIS A 378 18.72 30.16 3.74
CA HIS A 378 17.99 29.40 4.77
C HIS A 378 17.08 28.31 4.18
N PHE A 379 16.34 28.63 3.12
CA PHE A 379 15.34 27.73 2.55
C PHE A 379 15.93 26.55 1.78
N ALA A 380 16.99 26.76 0.99
CA ALA A 380 17.55 25.69 0.17
C ALA A 380 18.18 24.57 1.04
N PRO A 381 19.01 24.87 2.06
CA PRO A 381 19.51 23.84 2.98
C PRO A 381 18.39 23.13 3.73
N TYR A 382 17.40 23.88 4.23
CA TYR A 382 16.21 23.32 4.88
C TYR A 382 15.50 22.29 3.98
N LEU A 383 15.19 22.67 2.74
CA LEU A 383 14.47 21.81 1.81
C LEU A 383 15.30 20.56 1.44
N LEU A 384 16.58 20.75 1.08
CA LEU A 384 17.46 19.66 0.67
C LEU A 384 17.70 18.66 1.82
N MET A 385 17.98 19.14 3.03
CA MET A 385 18.21 18.29 4.19
C MET A 385 16.93 17.57 4.63
N SER A 386 15.76 18.22 4.54
CA SER A 386 14.47 17.58 4.85
C SER A 386 14.17 16.45 3.87
N LEU A 387 14.39 16.67 2.57
CA LEU A 387 14.19 15.64 1.54
C LEU A 387 15.19 14.49 1.69
N TRP A 388 16.46 14.79 1.98
CA TRP A 388 17.49 13.78 2.19
C TRP A 388 17.20 12.93 3.43
N ALA A 389 16.93 13.56 4.57
CA ALA A 389 16.57 12.85 5.80
C ALA A 389 15.33 11.96 5.60
N SER A 390 14.31 12.46 4.91
CA SER A 390 13.10 11.68 4.59
C SER A 390 13.38 10.48 3.68
N ASN A 391 14.29 10.62 2.71
CA ASN A 391 14.69 9.51 1.84
C ASN A 391 15.44 8.42 2.61
N GLU A 392 16.38 8.82 3.47
CA GLU A 392 17.16 7.88 4.30
C GLU A 392 16.29 7.19 5.35
N LEU A 393 15.41 7.93 6.04
CA LEU A 393 14.43 7.37 6.98
C LEU A 393 13.46 6.42 6.27
N GLY A 394 13.17 6.67 5.00
CA GLY A 394 12.38 5.78 4.15
C GLY A 394 13.10 4.53 3.67
N ARG A 395 14.39 4.33 3.95
CA ARG A 395 15.18 3.12 3.64
C ARG A 395 15.04 2.62 2.18
N GLY A 396 14.85 3.54 1.24
CA GLY A 396 14.67 3.23 -0.18
C GLY A 396 13.23 3.02 -0.66
N TYR A 397 12.26 3.06 0.25
CA TYR A 397 10.82 2.96 -0.05
C TYR A 397 10.12 4.31 -0.15
N CYS A 398 10.77 5.39 0.33
CA CYS A 398 10.27 6.75 0.21
C CYS A 398 10.62 7.35 -1.16
N ARG A 399 9.67 7.29 -2.11
CA ARG A 399 9.78 7.89 -3.43
C ARG A 399 9.13 9.28 -3.45
N VAL A 400 9.88 10.31 -3.05
CA VAL A 400 9.40 11.69 -2.83
C VAL A 400 8.42 12.15 -3.92
N LEU A 401 8.82 12.16 -5.19
CA LEU A 401 7.97 12.68 -6.28
C LEU A 401 6.67 11.89 -6.47
N ILE A 402 6.72 10.56 -6.33
CA ILE A 402 5.54 9.70 -6.46
C ILE A 402 4.62 9.90 -5.25
N ILE A 403 5.20 9.98 -4.04
CA ILE A 403 4.45 10.29 -2.82
C ILE A 403 3.75 11.64 -2.94
N GLU A 404 4.43 12.67 -3.48
CA GLU A 404 3.80 13.97 -3.72
C GLU A 404 2.67 13.92 -4.75
N GLN A 405 2.76 13.07 -5.78
CA GLN A 405 1.62 12.82 -6.69
C GLN A 405 0.43 12.22 -5.94
N TYR A 406 0.66 11.25 -5.04
CA TYR A 406 -0.43 10.70 -4.23
C TYR A 406 -0.96 11.70 -3.20
N ASN A 407 -0.11 12.55 -2.62
CA ASN A 407 -0.52 13.66 -1.78
C ASN A 407 -1.43 14.61 -2.56
N MET A 408 -1.06 15.00 -3.79
CA MET A 408 -1.92 15.79 -4.69
C MET A 408 -3.22 15.05 -5.05
N ALA A 409 -3.21 13.73 -5.22
CA ALA A 409 -4.43 12.96 -5.47
C ALA A 409 -5.37 12.95 -4.23
N ARG A 410 -4.80 12.91 -3.01
CA ARG A 410 -5.57 12.65 -1.77
C ARG A 410 -5.72 13.83 -0.81
N PHE A 411 -5.11 14.99 -1.05
CA PHE A 411 -5.07 16.08 -0.06
C PHE A 411 -6.46 16.50 0.43
N ALA A 412 -7.41 16.70 -0.50
CA ALA A 412 -8.77 17.10 -0.16
C ALA A 412 -9.53 16.00 0.60
N ALA A 413 -9.30 14.74 0.24
CA ALA A 413 -9.87 13.58 0.93
C ALA A 413 -9.35 13.46 2.37
N PHE A 414 -8.04 13.68 2.56
CA PHE A 414 -7.39 13.69 3.86
C PHE A 414 -7.91 14.84 4.73
N ALA A 415 -7.92 16.06 4.20
CA ALA A 415 -8.49 17.23 4.86
C ALA A 415 -9.95 16.99 5.28
N TYR A 416 -10.78 16.47 4.38
CA TYR A 416 -12.17 16.11 4.67
C TYR A 416 -12.29 15.05 5.78
N ALA A 417 -11.42 14.05 5.79
CA ALA A 417 -11.45 12.98 6.79
C ALA A 417 -11.19 13.50 8.21
N THR A 418 -10.34 14.54 8.38
CA THR A 418 -10.07 15.16 9.68
C THR A 418 -11.31 15.78 10.34
N LEU A 419 -12.32 16.17 9.54
CA LEU A 419 -13.59 16.68 10.06
C LEU A 419 -14.34 15.64 10.91
N GLY A 420 -13.98 14.35 10.78
CA GLY A 420 -14.49 13.24 11.59
C GLY A 420 -14.11 13.35 13.07
N LEU A 421 -13.14 14.22 13.41
CA LEU A 421 -12.79 14.54 14.78
C LEU A 421 -13.94 15.26 15.49
N PHE A 422 -14.63 16.15 14.77
CA PHE A 422 -15.73 16.97 15.30
C PHE A 422 -17.11 16.36 15.00
N ARG A 423 -17.28 15.66 13.88
CA ARG A 423 -18.57 15.07 13.45
C ARG A 423 -18.56 13.55 13.57
N ARG A 424 -19.50 12.99 14.34
CA ARG A 424 -19.61 11.52 14.56
C ARG A 424 -19.97 10.74 13.29
N HIS A 425 -20.85 11.27 12.44
CA HIS A 425 -21.30 10.61 11.21
C HIS A 425 -21.06 11.52 10.01
N LEU A 426 -19.94 11.30 9.33
CA LEU A 426 -19.70 11.90 8.02
C LEU A 426 -20.08 10.87 6.96
N ARG A 427 -21.11 11.18 6.17
CA ARG A 427 -21.40 10.41 4.97
C ARG A 427 -20.59 11.02 3.82
N PHE A 428 -19.56 10.33 3.37
CA PHE A 428 -18.86 10.71 2.16
C PHE A 428 -19.73 10.37 0.94
N ARG A 429 -20.52 11.36 0.50
CA ARG A 429 -21.47 11.24 -0.60
C ARG A 429 -20.90 12.00 -1.80
N VAL A 430 -20.38 11.27 -2.78
CA VAL A 430 -20.10 11.85 -4.12
C VAL A 430 -21.36 11.72 -4.97
N THR A 431 -21.61 12.77 -5.73
CA THR A 431 -22.82 13.14 -6.45
C THR A 431 -23.29 12.04 -7.43
N ASN A 432 -24.59 11.74 -7.40
CA ASN A 432 -25.40 10.89 -8.28
C ASN A 432 -24.89 9.48 -8.67
N LYS A 433 -25.60 8.43 -8.23
CA LYS A 433 -25.47 7.03 -8.68
C LYS A 433 -25.71 6.81 -10.19
N HIS A 434 -26.09 7.86 -10.91
CA HIS A 434 -26.33 7.84 -12.37
C HIS A 434 -25.08 8.18 -13.19
N LEU A 435 -24.00 8.66 -12.58
CA LEU A 435 -22.75 8.94 -13.30
C LEU A 435 -21.96 7.64 -13.49
N THR A 436 -21.62 7.31 -14.74
CA THR A 436 -20.78 6.16 -15.09
C THR A 436 -19.55 6.60 -15.89
N GLY A 437 -18.47 5.82 -15.80
CA GLY A 437 -17.24 6.06 -16.56
C GLY A 437 -16.57 7.41 -16.24
N LEU A 438 -16.18 8.14 -17.28
CA LEU A 438 -15.34 9.35 -17.18
C LEU A 438 -15.96 10.44 -16.28
N ALA A 439 -17.28 10.62 -16.32
CA ALA A 439 -17.97 11.68 -15.58
C ALA A 439 -17.90 11.48 -14.05
N LEU A 440 -17.96 10.23 -13.59
CA LEU A 440 -17.80 9.89 -12.18
C LEU A 440 -16.37 10.18 -11.72
N HIS A 441 -15.37 9.77 -12.51
CA HIS A 441 -13.96 10.03 -12.21
C HIS A 441 -13.63 11.52 -12.14
N SER A 442 -14.18 12.33 -13.06
CA SER A 442 -13.99 13.78 -13.07
C SER A 442 -14.51 14.46 -11.80
N ALA A 443 -15.59 13.97 -11.19
CA ALA A 443 -16.11 14.53 -9.93
C ALA A 443 -15.13 14.34 -8.75
N TYR A 444 -14.44 13.20 -8.69
CA TYR A 444 -13.39 12.94 -7.68
C TYR A 444 -12.13 13.78 -7.89
N LEU A 445 -11.91 14.26 -9.12
CA LEU A 445 -10.75 15.05 -9.50
C LEU A 445 -10.98 16.57 -9.39
N LEU A 446 -12.16 17.01 -8.95
CA LEU A 446 -12.49 18.43 -8.82
C LEU A 446 -11.44 19.22 -8.02
N PRO A 447 -10.93 18.74 -6.87
CA PRO A 447 -9.87 19.46 -6.14
C PRO A 447 -8.60 19.66 -6.96
N GLN A 448 -8.22 18.69 -7.78
CA GLN A 448 -7.03 18.75 -8.63
C GLN A 448 -7.25 19.71 -9.81
N TYR A 449 -8.43 19.69 -10.42
CA TYR A 449 -8.81 20.68 -11.43
C TYR A 449 -8.82 22.11 -10.86
N SER A 450 -9.30 22.29 -9.63
CA SER A 450 -9.25 23.59 -8.95
C SER A 450 -7.83 24.08 -8.74
N VAL A 451 -6.93 23.23 -8.22
CA VAL A 451 -5.50 23.59 -8.04
C VAL A 451 -4.86 23.96 -9.38
N PHE A 452 -5.11 23.16 -10.43
CA PHE A 452 -4.63 23.44 -11.78
C PHE A 452 -5.11 24.81 -12.28
N LEU A 453 -6.43 25.05 -12.26
CA LEU A 453 -7.03 26.27 -12.80
C LEU A 453 -6.60 27.51 -12.03
N ILE A 454 -6.59 27.45 -10.69
CA ILE A 454 -6.23 28.58 -9.83
C ILE A 454 -4.76 28.99 -10.05
N ASN A 455 -3.84 28.03 -10.19
CA ASN A 455 -2.45 28.36 -10.48
C ASN A 455 -2.25 28.87 -11.92
N VAL A 456 -2.96 28.29 -12.91
CA VAL A 456 -2.90 28.75 -14.31
C VAL A 456 -3.40 30.19 -14.43
N VAL A 457 -4.51 30.53 -13.76
CA VAL A 457 -5.08 31.89 -13.74
C VAL A 457 -4.24 32.85 -12.87
N GLY A 458 -3.60 32.33 -11.82
CA GLY A 458 -2.71 33.11 -10.96
C GLY A 458 -1.54 33.72 -11.73
N ILE A 459 -0.88 32.98 -12.63
CA ILE A 459 0.30 33.44 -13.38
C ILE A 459 0.05 34.73 -14.20
N PRO A 460 -0.97 34.84 -15.07
CA PRO A 460 -1.22 36.06 -15.83
C PRO A 460 -1.63 37.23 -14.93
N ILE A 461 -2.44 36.99 -13.88
CA ILE A 461 -2.82 38.05 -12.93
C ILE A 461 -1.60 38.56 -12.15
N GLY A 462 -0.75 37.65 -11.67
CA GLY A 462 0.49 38.01 -10.99
C GLY A 462 1.46 38.76 -11.90
N THR A 463 1.51 38.39 -13.18
CA THR A 463 2.29 39.12 -14.19
C THR A 463 1.79 40.56 -14.34
N LEU A 464 0.46 40.77 -14.40
CA LEU A 464 -0.13 42.11 -14.44
C LEU A 464 0.19 42.92 -13.18
N LEU A 465 0.05 42.33 -11.98
CA LEU A 465 0.34 43.00 -10.71
C LEU A 465 1.82 43.37 -10.56
N TYR A 466 2.73 42.54 -11.10
CA TYR A 466 4.16 42.82 -11.13
C TYR A 466 4.50 44.02 -12.02
N TYR A 467 4.03 44.00 -13.27
CA TYR A 467 4.38 45.04 -14.25
C TYR A 467 3.64 46.36 -14.06
N HIS A 468 2.35 46.35 -13.67
CA HIS A 468 1.52 47.55 -13.65
C HIS A 468 1.32 48.14 -12.26
N SER A 469 1.27 47.31 -11.21
CA SER A 469 0.94 47.77 -9.86
C SER A 469 2.15 47.80 -8.92
N HIS A 470 3.29 47.22 -9.32
CA HIS A 470 4.48 47.02 -8.50
C HIS A 470 4.21 46.45 -7.10
N ARG A 471 3.11 45.69 -6.95
CA ARG A 471 2.66 45.12 -5.67
C ARG A 471 3.48 43.90 -5.26
N ILE A 472 4.17 43.28 -6.21
CA ILE A 472 4.98 42.08 -6.01
C ILE A 472 6.42 42.43 -6.39
N SER A 473 7.38 42.12 -5.52
CA SER A 473 8.80 42.28 -5.85
C SER A 473 9.22 41.27 -6.92
N SER A 474 10.30 41.56 -7.66
CA SER A 474 10.84 40.65 -8.68
C SER A 474 11.12 39.26 -8.12
N PHE A 475 11.74 39.19 -6.92
CA PHE A 475 12.00 37.95 -6.22
C PHE A 475 10.72 37.17 -5.89
N ALA A 476 9.73 37.83 -5.26
CA ALA A 476 8.48 37.19 -4.88
C ALA A 476 7.70 36.71 -6.12
N PHE A 477 7.74 37.46 -7.21
CA PHE A 477 7.12 37.08 -8.47
C PHE A 477 7.76 35.80 -9.04
N SER A 478 9.09 35.78 -9.17
CA SER A 478 9.81 34.63 -9.72
C SER A 478 9.61 33.34 -8.91
N ILE A 479 9.74 33.40 -7.57
CA ILE A 479 9.61 32.19 -6.74
C ILE A 479 8.19 31.62 -6.77
N ASN A 480 7.16 32.47 -6.79
CA ASN A 480 5.77 32.02 -6.85
C ASN A 480 5.40 31.48 -8.24
N ILE A 481 5.98 32.00 -9.33
CA ILE A 481 5.83 31.37 -10.65
C ILE A 481 6.43 29.96 -10.65
N VAL A 482 7.64 29.78 -10.12
CA VAL A 482 8.29 28.46 -10.06
C VAL A 482 7.41 27.46 -9.31
N TRP A 483 6.90 27.82 -8.14
CA TRP A 483 6.02 26.94 -7.36
C TRP A 483 4.65 26.74 -8.01
N ALA A 484 4.06 27.77 -8.63
CA ALA A 484 2.81 27.64 -9.38
C ALA A 484 2.96 26.66 -10.55
N MET A 485 4.06 26.74 -11.31
CA MET A 485 4.37 25.80 -12.39
C MET A 485 4.60 24.38 -11.87
N ALA A 486 5.30 24.23 -10.74
CA ALA A 486 5.48 22.92 -10.10
C ALA A 486 4.13 22.30 -9.67
N ASN A 487 3.24 23.11 -9.09
CA ASN A 487 1.89 22.69 -8.70
C ASN A 487 1.02 22.32 -9.91
N ILE A 488 1.09 23.10 -10.99
CA ILE A 488 0.43 22.79 -12.28
C ILE A 488 0.93 21.47 -12.83
N GLY A 489 2.25 21.27 -12.89
CA GLY A 489 2.87 20.03 -13.35
C GLY A 489 2.42 18.83 -12.52
N LEU A 490 2.40 18.97 -11.20
CA LEU A 490 1.94 17.91 -10.30
C LEU A 490 0.45 17.58 -10.53
N ALA A 491 -0.41 18.58 -10.67
CA ALA A 491 -1.83 18.37 -10.98
C ALA A 491 -2.00 17.67 -12.33
N ILE A 492 -1.29 18.11 -13.39
CA ILE A 492 -1.30 17.46 -14.71
C ILE A 492 -0.91 15.99 -14.61
N THR A 493 0.17 15.66 -13.86
CA THR A 493 0.61 14.26 -13.74
C THR A 493 -0.45 13.37 -13.09
N VAL A 494 -1.16 13.85 -12.07
CA VAL A 494 -2.25 13.11 -11.42
C VAL A 494 -3.45 12.95 -12.34
N LEU A 495 -3.84 14.02 -13.06
CA LEU A 495 -4.92 13.99 -14.03
C LEU A 495 -4.62 13.01 -15.17
N ALA A 496 -3.44 13.11 -15.78
CA ALA A 496 -2.99 12.23 -16.86
C ALA A 496 -2.89 10.77 -16.41
N PHE A 497 -2.31 10.52 -15.22
CA PHE A 497 -2.25 9.17 -14.64
C PHE A 497 -3.65 8.59 -14.43
N THR A 498 -4.58 9.40 -13.92
CA THR A 498 -5.95 8.95 -13.68
C THR A 498 -6.68 8.64 -14.97
N LEU A 499 -6.59 9.51 -15.98
CA LEU A 499 -7.19 9.28 -17.31
C LEU A 499 -6.63 8.01 -17.96
N HIS A 500 -5.31 7.79 -17.89
CA HIS A 500 -4.69 6.57 -18.39
C HIS A 500 -5.23 5.32 -17.67
N ARG A 501 -5.45 5.38 -16.35
CA ARG A 501 -5.97 4.27 -15.55
C ARG A 501 -7.46 3.97 -15.79
N VAL A 502 -8.25 4.94 -16.24
CA VAL A 502 -9.68 4.73 -16.59
C VAL A 502 -9.85 3.86 -17.84
N HIS A 503 -8.83 3.79 -18.71
CA HIS A 503 -8.89 2.96 -19.91
C HIS A 503 -8.74 1.45 -19.66
N PHE A 504 -8.30 1.03 -18.46
CA PHE A 504 -8.27 -0.38 -18.09
C PHE A 504 -9.69 -0.86 -17.73
N ARG A 505 -10.32 -1.62 -18.65
CA ARG A 505 -11.70 -2.12 -18.52
C ARG A 505 -11.82 -3.59 -18.08
N ARG A 506 -10.70 -4.25 -17.76
CA ARG A 506 -10.71 -5.69 -17.45
C ARG A 506 -11.36 -5.92 -16.08
N GLN A 507 -12.24 -6.92 -16.00
CA GLN A 507 -12.93 -7.30 -14.76
C GLN A 507 -12.02 -8.07 -13.79
N ASP A 508 -11.08 -8.85 -14.32
CA ASP A 508 -10.10 -9.63 -13.55
C ASP A 508 -8.67 -9.28 -13.97
N TYR A 509 -7.77 -9.26 -12.98
CA TYR A 509 -6.34 -9.12 -13.22
C TYR A 509 -5.79 -10.38 -13.89
N ARG A 510 -4.85 -10.20 -14.83
CA ARG A 510 -4.15 -11.29 -15.51
C ARG A 510 -2.67 -11.21 -15.15
N PHE A 511 -2.15 -12.32 -14.65
CA PHE A 511 -0.76 -12.49 -14.29
C PHE A 511 0.08 -12.64 -15.56
N ALA A 512 1.13 -11.86 -15.69
CA ALA A 512 2.08 -11.94 -16.78
C ALA A 512 3.16 -12.99 -16.48
N ILE A 513 2.79 -14.27 -16.35
CA ILE A 513 3.72 -15.35 -16.02
C ILE A 513 3.99 -16.16 -17.31
N PRO A 514 5.25 -16.35 -17.72
CA PRO A 514 5.59 -17.10 -18.91
C PRO A 514 5.30 -18.59 -18.66
N LEU A 515 4.21 -19.08 -19.25
CA LEU A 515 3.82 -20.50 -19.23
C LEU A 515 3.78 -21.03 -20.67
N VAL A 516 3.71 -22.35 -20.80
CA VAL A 516 3.59 -23.03 -22.10
C VAL A 516 2.25 -23.75 -22.17
N ALA A 517 1.55 -23.58 -23.29
CA ALA A 517 0.34 -24.32 -23.61
C ALA A 517 0.59 -25.17 -24.86
N GLN A 518 0.10 -26.40 -24.85
CA GLN A 518 0.15 -27.34 -25.97
C GLN A 518 -1.26 -27.78 -26.34
N PHE A 519 -1.60 -27.75 -27.62
CA PHE A 519 -2.93 -28.15 -28.09
C PHE A 519 -2.92 -28.53 -29.58
N PRO A 520 -3.76 -29.50 -29.99
CA PRO A 520 -3.90 -29.86 -31.39
C PRO A 520 -4.82 -28.90 -32.16
N VAL A 521 -4.42 -28.54 -33.39
CA VAL A 521 -5.25 -27.82 -34.37
C VAL A 521 -5.07 -28.44 -35.74
N GLY A 522 -6.16 -28.88 -36.39
CA GLY A 522 -6.10 -29.43 -37.75
C GLY A 522 -5.16 -30.64 -37.91
N GLY A 523 -4.97 -31.43 -36.85
CA GLY A 523 -4.04 -32.57 -36.84
C GLY A 523 -2.57 -32.23 -36.56
N GLN A 524 -2.23 -30.96 -36.37
CA GLN A 524 -0.90 -30.50 -35.95
C GLN A 524 -0.90 -30.12 -34.47
N GLU A 525 0.15 -30.51 -33.76
CA GLU A 525 0.34 -30.09 -32.36
C GLU A 525 0.97 -28.69 -32.32
N ILE A 526 0.27 -27.74 -31.71
CA ILE A 526 0.70 -26.35 -31.58
C ILE A 526 1.27 -26.13 -30.18
N VAL A 527 2.49 -25.61 -30.12
CA VAL A 527 3.09 -25.12 -28.87
C VAL A 527 2.99 -23.59 -28.86
N ALA A 528 2.32 -23.05 -27.84
CA ALA A 528 2.10 -21.62 -27.68
C ALA A 528 2.64 -21.13 -26.34
N ALA A 529 3.20 -19.91 -26.35
CA ALA A 529 3.54 -19.21 -25.13
C ALA A 529 2.29 -18.54 -24.53
N VAL A 530 2.15 -18.59 -23.22
CA VAL A 530 1.12 -17.84 -22.48
C VAL A 530 1.72 -16.50 -22.07
N GLU A 531 1.17 -15.41 -22.60
CA GLU A 531 1.64 -14.05 -22.30
C GLU A 531 1.01 -13.49 -21.01
N ASP A 532 -0.30 -13.73 -20.84
CA ASP A 532 -1.03 -13.40 -19.62
C ASP A 532 -2.10 -14.45 -19.30
N ILE A 533 -2.39 -14.67 -18.01
CA ILE A 533 -3.36 -15.69 -17.55
C ILE A 533 -4.13 -15.25 -16.29
N SER A 534 -5.37 -15.70 -16.19
CA SER A 534 -6.26 -15.55 -15.02
C SER A 534 -7.14 -16.79 -14.89
N SER A 535 -7.93 -16.90 -13.82
CA SER A 535 -8.93 -17.98 -13.70
C SER A 535 -10.04 -17.93 -14.76
N ALA A 536 -10.22 -16.79 -15.45
CA ALA A 536 -11.28 -16.57 -16.44
C ALA A 536 -10.81 -16.72 -17.90
N GLY A 537 -9.52 -16.54 -18.16
CA GLY A 537 -8.97 -16.66 -19.51
C GLY A 537 -7.48 -16.39 -19.57
N MET A 538 -6.90 -16.61 -20.75
CA MET A 538 -5.47 -16.43 -21.03
C MET A 538 -5.25 -15.79 -22.40
N ARG A 539 -4.03 -15.32 -22.65
CA ARG A 539 -3.57 -14.90 -23.97
C ARG A 539 -2.46 -15.82 -24.44
N LEU A 540 -2.69 -16.48 -25.56
CA LEU A 540 -1.73 -17.34 -26.23
C LEU A 540 -0.99 -16.58 -27.32
N VAL A 541 0.28 -16.88 -27.50
CA VAL A 541 1.12 -16.40 -28.60
C VAL A 541 1.67 -17.62 -29.33
N ALA A 542 1.31 -17.75 -30.60
CA ALA A 542 1.66 -18.87 -31.45
C ALA A 542 2.19 -18.39 -32.81
N GLU A 543 2.83 -19.28 -33.55
CA GLU A 543 3.28 -18.98 -34.91
C GLU A 543 2.12 -18.72 -35.87
N ARG A 544 2.36 -17.80 -36.80
CA ARG A 544 1.41 -17.46 -37.85
C ARG A 544 1.22 -18.67 -38.76
N GLY A 545 -0.02 -19.12 -38.87
CA GLY A 545 -0.36 -20.35 -39.61
C GLY A 545 -0.86 -21.49 -38.72
N CYS A 546 -0.92 -21.31 -37.40
CA CYS A 546 -1.42 -22.33 -36.46
C CYS A 546 -2.91 -22.70 -36.63
N GLY A 547 -3.61 -22.18 -37.64
CA GLY A 547 -4.98 -22.58 -38.02
C GLY A 547 -6.09 -22.17 -37.04
N VAL A 548 -5.80 -21.43 -35.97
CA VAL A 548 -6.82 -21.05 -34.98
C VAL A 548 -7.72 -19.93 -35.51
N VAL A 549 -9.02 -20.15 -35.45
CA VAL A 549 -10.05 -19.16 -35.84
C VAL A 549 -10.84 -18.65 -34.63
N PRO A 550 -11.41 -17.43 -34.69
CA PRO A 550 -12.33 -16.95 -33.66
C PRO A 550 -13.50 -17.92 -33.42
N GLU A 551 -13.97 -17.96 -32.18
CA GLU A 551 -15.01 -18.85 -31.64
C GLU A 551 -14.68 -20.36 -31.67
N GLN A 552 -13.46 -20.74 -32.07
CA GLN A 552 -13.00 -22.12 -31.98
C GLN A 552 -12.79 -22.55 -30.53
N VAL A 553 -13.28 -23.75 -30.20
CA VAL A 553 -13.01 -24.42 -28.93
C VAL A 553 -11.67 -25.13 -29.02
N ILE A 554 -10.77 -24.82 -28.11
CA ILE A 554 -9.43 -25.42 -28.01
C ILE A 554 -9.36 -26.18 -26.70
N THR A 555 -8.96 -27.44 -26.78
CA THR A 555 -8.67 -28.29 -25.62
C THR A 555 -7.20 -28.67 -25.67
N GLY A 556 -6.50 -28.57 -24.55
CA GLY A 556 -5.06 -28.78 -24.51
C GLY A 556 -4.52 -28.93 -23.10
N GLN A 557 -3.20 -28.81 -22.99
CA GLN A 557 -2.45 -28.97 -21.77
C GLN A 557 -1.70 -27.68 -21.45
N LEU A 558 -1.87 -27.17 -20.24
CA LEU A 558 -1.12 -26.05 -19.68
C LEU A 558 -0.04 -26.59 -18.77
N HIS A 559 1.20 -26.22 -19.05
CA HIS A 559 2.37 -26.65 -18.30
C HIS A 559 2.66 -25.65 -17.19
N LEU A 560 2.39 -26.06 -15.95
CA LEU A 560 2.78 -25.34 -14.74
C LEU A 560 4.11 -25.91 -14.22
N PRO A 561 4.89 -25.16 -13.43
CA PRO A 561 6.03 -25.71 -12.71
C PRO A 561 5.64 -26.91 -11.84
N GLY A 562 6.06 -28.11 -12.23
CA GLY A 562 5.84 -29.35 -11.48
C GLY A 562 4.53 -30.08 -11.78
N GLU A 563 3.66 -29.55 -12.64
CA GLU A 563 2.41 -30.24 -13.02
C GLU A 563 1.89 -29.83 -14.39
N ILE A 564 1.07 -30.70 -14.99
CA ILE A 564 0.35 -30.41 -16.24
C ILE A 564 -1.14 -30.43 -15.95
N ILE A 565 -1.84 -29.35 -16.32
CA ILE A 565 -3.29 -29.26 -16.15
C ILE A 565 -3.99 -29.26 -17.51
N PRO A 566 -5.05 -30.05 -17.70
CA PRO A 566 -5.87 -29.94 -18.90
C PRO A 566 -6.64 -28.62 -18.87
N PHE A 567 -6.79 -27.99 -20.03
CA PHE A 567 -7.62 -26.81 -20.19
C PHE A 567 -8.58 -26.97 -21.37
N ARG A 568 -9.67 -26.23 -21.29
CA ARG A 568 -10.58 -25.99 -22.41
C ARG A 568 -10.90 -24.50 -22.47
N VAL A 569 -10.74 -23.91 -23.65
CA VAL A 569 -10.96 -22.48 -23.89
C VAL A 569 -11.73 -22.23 -25.18
N ILE A 570 -12.36 -21.06 -25.28
CA ILE A 570 -12.90 -20.51 -26.51
C ILE A 570 -11.98 -19.38 -26.97
N ALA A 571 -11.50 -19.43 -28.21
CA ALA A 571 -10.74 -18.35 -28.83
C ALA A 571 -11.67 -17.17 -29.14
N ARG A 572 -11.60 -16.08 -28.39
CA ARG A 572 -12.48 -14.90 -28.57
C ARG A 572 -11.96 -13.89 -29.57
N ALA A 573 -10.64 -13.78 -29.68
CA ALA A 573 -10.01 -12.82 -30.58
C ALA A 573 -8.69 -13.38 -31.10
N VAL A 574 -8.43 -13.18 -32.38
CA VAL A 574 -7.12 -13.44 -33.00
C VAL A 574 -6.59 -12.11 -33.51
N MET A 575 -5.44 -11.70 -32.99
CA MET A 575 -4.81 -10.42 -33.27
C MET A 575 -3.43 -10.65 -33.90
N HIS A 576 -3.12 -9.92 -34.97
CA HIS A 576 -1.81 -9.96 -35.59
C HIS A 576 -0.86 -9.01 -34.86
N SER A 577 0.34 -9.49 -34.53
CA SER A 577 1.35 -8.62 -33.93
C SER A 577 1.84 -7.60 -34.96
N ALA A 578 1.74 -6.31 -34.62
CA ALA A 578 2.23 -5.23 -35.47
C ALA A 578 3.77 -5.22 -35.59
N THR A 579 4.47 -5.74 -34.58
CA THR A 579 5.94 -5.74 -34.47
C THR A 579 6.57 -7.08 -34.87
N GLN A 580 5.90 -8.21 -34.63
CA GLN A 580 6.41 -9.55 -34.93
C GLN A 580 5.50 -10.24 -35.95
N LYS A 581 5.77 -10.00 -37.25
CA LYS A 581 4.92 -10.46 -38.38
C LYS A 581 4.70 -11.98 -38.46
N HIS A 582 5.51 -12.78 -37.78
CA HIS A 582 5.44 -14.25 -37.74
C HIS A 582 4.63 -14.79 -36.55
N LEU A 583 4.15 -13.93 -35.64
CA LEU A 583 3.36 -14.35 -34.48
C LEU A 583 1.93 -13.81 -34.54
N ILE A 584 1.02 -14.61 -33.99
CA ILE A 584 -0.36 -14.19 -33.71
C ILE A 584 -0.63 -14.29 -32.22
N SER A 585 -1.48 -13.38 -31.72
CA SER A 585 -1.98 -13.40 -30.35
C SER A 585 -3.43 -13.87 -30.34
N ILE A 586 -3.74 -14.85 -29.52
CA ILE A 586 -5.08 -15.43 -29.38
C ILE A 586 -5.58 -15.13 -27.98
N GLY A 587 -6.64 -14.32 -27.87
CA GLY A 587 -7.34 -14.07 -26.62
C GLY A 587 -8.33 -15.20 -26.34
N CYS A 588 -8.13 -15.93 -25.25
CA CYS A 588 -8.90 -17.10 -24.89
C CYS A 588 -9.72 -16.87 -23.60
N GLN A 589 -10.91 -17.47 -23.54
CA GLN A 589 -11.75 -17.54 -22.35
C GLN A 589 -11.88 -19.00 -21.88
N PHE A 590 -11.68 -19.28 -20.60
CA PHE A 590 -11.80 -20.64 -20.07
C PHE A 590 -13.25 -21.12 -20.02
N THR A 591 -13.44 -22.36 -20.45
CA THR A 591 -14.63 -23.19 -20.23
C THR A 591 -14.17 -24.47 -19.55
N TRP A 592 -13.78 -24.32 -18.27
CA TRP A 592 -13.10 -25.37 -17.49
C TRP A 592 -13.73 -26.75 -17.68
N PRO A 593 -12.94 -27.78 -18.03
CA PRO A 593 -13.45 -29.14 -18.21
C PRO A 593 -13.89 -29.77 -16.89
N ASP A 594 -13.22 -29.40 -15.79
CA ASP A 594 -13.48 -29.90 -14.44
C ASP A 594 -13.08 -28.85 -13.38
N HIS A 595 -13.62 -29.00 -12.17
CA HIS A 595 -13.36 -28.08 -11.06
C HIS A 595 -11.93 -28.20 -10.50
N ALA A 596 -11.31 -29.38 -10.56
CA ALA A 596 -9.98 -29.62 -9.99
C ALA A 596 -8.89 -28.90 -10.79
N SER A 597 -8.97 -28.88 -12.13
CA SER A 597 -8.04 -28.17 -13.00
C SER A 597 -8.12 -26.66 -12.79
N ARG A 598 -9.33 -26.11 -12.62
CA ARG A 598 -9.52 -24.70 -12.24
C ARG A 598 -8.87 -24.39 -10.89
N GLN A 599 -9.11 -25.25 -9.90
CA GLN A 599 -8.61 -25.08 -8.54
C GLN A 599 -7.08 -25.09 -8.49
N ARG A 600 -6.44 -26.00 -9.24
CA ARG A 600 -4.98 -26.07 -9.35
C ARG A 600 -4.38 -24.80 -9.96
N LEU A 601 -4.99 -24.26 -11.03
CA LEU A 601 -4.56 -22.96 -11.55
C LEU A 601 -4.79 -21.82 -10.55
N GLU A 602 -5.94 -21.78 -9.86
CA GLU A 602 -6.22 -20.76 -8.85
C GLU A 602 -5.21 -20.80 -7.70
N LEU A 603 -4.84 -21.99 -7.20
CA LEU A 603 -3.81 -22.15 -6.17
C LEU A 603 -2.39 -21.78 -6.66
N PHE A 604 -2.12 -21.95 -7.96
CA PHE A 604 -0.86 -21.55 -8.55
C PHE A 604 -0.73 -20.03 -8.68
N LEU A 605 -1.82 -19.34 -9.06
CA LEU A 605 -1.82 -17.91 -9.34
C LEU A 605 -2.02 -17.04 -8.09
N TYR A 606 -2.95 -17.41 -7.21
CA TYR A 606 -3.32 -16.63 -6.04
C TYR A 606 -2.61 -17.12 -4.78
N GLY A 607 -2.43 -16.23 -3.79
CA GLY A 607 -1.67 -16.58 -2.58
C GLY A 607 -0.18 -16.83 -2.88
N SER A 608 0.35 -16.19 -3.92
CA SER A 608 1.71 -16.39 -4.42
C SER A 608 2.34 -15.06 -4.82
N ASP A 609 3.65 -14.94 -4.65
CA ASP A 609 4.48 -13.87 -5.19
C ASP A 609 5.18 -14.25 -6.50
N LEU A 610 4.71 -15.31 -7.18
CA LEU A 610 5.35 -15.85 -8.39
C LEU A 610 5.65 -14.78 -9.46
N GLU A 611 4.69 -13.90 -9.73
CA GLU A 611 4.88 -12.81 -10.71
C GLU A 611 6.00 -11.85 -10.28
N TRP A 612 6.16 -11.60 -8.99
CA TRP A 612 7.28 -10.80 -8.47
C TRP A 612 8.62 -11.53 -8.67
N GLN A 613 8.64 -12.85 -8.46
CA GLN A 613 9.84 -13.68 -8.60
C GLN A 613 10.35 -13.68 -10.03
N VAL A 614 9.45 -14.01 -10.96
CA VAL A 614 9.74 -14.18 -12.37
C VAL A 614 10.26 -12.90 -13.00
N HIS A 615 9.68 -11.75 -12.62
CA HIS A 615 10.09 -10.44 -13.16
C HIS A 615 11.16 -9.75 -12.33
N HIS A 616 11.69 -10.41 -11.29
CA HIS A 616 12.65 -9.84 -10.35
C HIS A 616 12.22 -8.45 -9.84
N LEU A 617 10.94 -8.32 -9.48
CA LEU A 617 10.37 -7.02 -9.11
C LEU A 617 10.90 -6.57 -7.75
N SER A 618 11.38 -5.33 -7.70
CA SER A 618 11.79 -4.67 -6.46
C SER A 618 11.08 -3.35 -6.26
N GLU A 619 10.63 -3.14 -5.02
CA GLU A 619 10.08 -1.86 -4.56
C GLU A 619 11.15 -0.86 -4.14
N ARG A 620 12.25 -1.39 -3.62
CA ARG A 620 13.30 -0.64 -2.95
C ARG A 620 14.23 -0.01 -3.98
N MET A 621 14.47 1.28 -3.84
CA MET A 621 15.54 1.96 -4.55
C MET A 621 16.69 2.29 -3.62
N PRO A 622 17.92 2.37 -4.12
CA PRO A 622 19.03 2.86 -3.34
C PRO A 622 18.78 4.28 -2.84
N THR A 623 19.02 4.48 -1.55
CA THR A 623 19.06 5.78 -0.88
C THR A 623 20.24 6.63 -1.36
N LEU A 624 20.28 7.90 -1.00
CA LEU A 624 21.35 8.80 -1.45
C LEU A 624 22.70 8.42 -0.84
N ILE A 625 22.75 8.08 0.45
CA ILE A 625 23.97 7.58 1.10
C ILE A 625 24.46 6.31 0.39
N GLU A 626 23.56 5.38 0.06
CA GLU A 626 23.93 4.16 -0.67
C GLU A 626 24.50 4.45 -2.04
N ARG A 627 23.93 5.40 -2.79
CA ARG A 627 24.45 5.79 -4.11
C ARG A 627 25.82 6.45 -4.02
N ILE A 628 26.07 7.25 -2.98
CA ILE A 628 27.36 7.91 -2.74
C ILE A 628 28.43 6.87 -2.39
N LEU A 629 28.07 5.85 -1.59
CA LEU A 629 28.99 4.80 -1.16
C LEU A 629 29.16 3.68 -2.18
N GLN A 630 28.24 3.52 -3.14
CA GLN A 630 28.25 2.47 -4.15
C GLN A 630 29.59 2.33 -4.91
N PRO A 631 30.31 3.40 -5.30
CA PRO A 631 31.61 3.26 -5.96
C PRO A 631 32.71 2.71 -5.04
N PHE A 632 32.52 2.77 -3.72
CA PHE A 632 33.52 2.45 -2.71
C PHE A 632 33.27 1.12 -1.99
N CYS A 633 32.09 0.51 -2.15
CA CYS A 633 31.70 -0.74 -1.49
C CYS A 633 30.91 -1.63 -2.46
N HIS A 634 31.10 -2.95 -2.42
CA HIS A 634 30.28 -3.85 -3.23
C HIS A 634 28.85 -3.92 -2.67
N TRP A 635 27.82 -3.96 -3.52
CA TRP A 635 26.40 -3.93 -3.10
C TRP A 635 25.99 -4.98 -2.07
N HIS A 636 26.69 -6.12 -2.03
CA HIS A 636 26.46 -7.20 -1.07
C HIS A 636 26.91 -6.82 0.35
N GLU A 637 27.71 -5.77 0.48
CA GLU A 637 28.31 -5.28 1.72
C GLU A 637 27.54 -4.10 2.32
N ILE A 638 26.38 -3.67 1.81
CA ILE A 638 25.68 -2.49 2.36
C ILE A 638 24.30 -2.87 2.89
N ASP A 639 24.18 -2.93 4.22
CA ASP A 639 22.93 -2.99 5.01
C ASP A 639 21.74 -3.71 4.36
N GLN A 640 22.01 -4.87 3.74
CA GLN A 640 21.00 -5.82 3.32
C GLN A 640 20.91 -6.91 4.38
N ARG A 641 20.51 -6.56 5.61
CA ARG A 641 19.71 -7.56 6.33
C ARG A 641 18.61 -7.94 5.35
N PRO A 642 18.42 -9.22 5.01
CA PRO A 642 17.41 -9.60 4.05
C PRO A 642 16.08 -9.06 4.56
N LEU A 643 15.66 -7.89 4.06
CA LEU A 643 14.38 -7.27 4.45
C LEU A 643 13.22 -8.13 3.91
N TYR A 644 13.59 -9.05 3.03
CA TYR A 644 12.97 -10.31 2.67
C TYR A 644 14.10 -11.32 2.70
N GLY A 645 13.89 -12.56 3.12
CA GLY A 645 14.79 -13.63 2.73
C GLY A 645 15.11 -13.46 1.24
N ASN A 646 16.38 -13.37 0.89
CA ASN A 646 16.82 -13.28 -0.48
C ASN A 646 16.49 -14.62 -1.15
N ALA A 647 15.23 -14.79 -1.55
CA ALA A 647 14.85 -15.75 -2.56
C ALA A 647 15.16 -15.20 -3.97
N TYR A 648 15.41 -13.87 -4.09
CA TYR A 648 15.57 -13.19 -5.37
C TYR A 648 17.00 -12.86 -5.79
N ALA A 649 17.97 -12.98 -4.89
CA ALA A 649 19.37 -12.98 -5.24
C ALA A 649 20.06 -14.08 -4.42
N THR A 650 20.83 -14.93 -5.11
CA THR A 650 21.74 -15.98 -4.59
C THR A 650 21.20 -17.37 -4.22
N ARG A 651 20.11 -17.86 -4.84
CA ARG A 651 20.01 -19.32 -5.08
C ARG A 651 20.04 -19.60 -6.57
N ARG A 652 21.21 -20.02 -7.08
CA ARG A 652 21.21 -20.87 -8.29
C ARG A 652 20.25 -22.03 -7.98
N PRO A 653 19.33 -22.39 -8.88
CA PRO A 653 18.56 -23.62 -8.71
C PRO A 653 19.57 -24.75 -8.60
N MET A 654 19.69 -25.36 -7.42
CA MET A 654 20.24 -26.71 -7.34
C MET A 654 19.24 -27.58 -8.08
N LEU A 655 19.55 -27.87 -9.34
CA LEU A 655 18.98 -28.99 -10.06
C LEU A 655 19.13 -30.20 -9.15
N TYR A 656 18.00 -30.68 -8.63
CA TYR A 656 17.91 -32.02 -8.06
C TYR A 656 18.42 -32.98 -9.15
N THR A 657 19.62 -33.49 -8.96
CA THR A 657 20.08 -34.68 -9.65
C THR A 657 19.42 -35.85 -8.94
N PRO A 658 18.65 -36.71 -9.64
CA PRO A 658 18.13 -37.92 -9.04
C PRO A 658 19.31 -38.87 -8.78
N GLY A 659 19.44 -39.30 -7.52
CA GLY A 659 20.20 -40.48 -7.11
C GLY A 659 19.22 -41.57 -6.71
#